data_AF-A0A2M7W4K8-F1
#
_entry.id   AF-A0A2M7W4K8-F1
#
_cell.length_a   1.000
_cell.length_b   1.000
_cell.length_c   1.000
_cell.angle_alpha   90.00
_cell.angle_beta   90.00
_cell.angle_gamma   90.00
#
_symmetry.space_group_name_H-M   'P 1'
#
loop_
_entity.id
_entity.type
_entity.pdbx_description
1 polymer ?
#
loop_
_entity_poly.entity_id
_entity_poly.type
_entity_poly.pdbx_seq_one_letter_code
_entity_poly.pdbx_strand_id
1 'polypeptide(L)'
;MNDAYFGNKYICIAQRRYLGSKTKLLSFIDSIIEKENIEFDSFADIFAGTGTVANHFYNRSKIIVNDILDSNSHIYSAFFGKDEIREEKLRERLKHYNDIEVKKYDENYFSQNFSNTYFDAENAKKIGIIRDDIEKLFEKKIITNREKSYLLTALIYALDRIANTVGHYDAYRKIDIPNKKLFLLPLDITNSQFTAEIYKDDANELVKKIKTDVVYIDPPYNSRQYSDAYHLLENITTWKKEMVYGVAKKIDRSHIKSKYNMKSAGVAFGDLIDNIDAKYILVSYNDMGTSGNVRSQSRISDHEILSALKRRGDVQIYETDFKQFTTGKSSKDDLKERIFLCKVDVSTKTNKSVIASKNNPVQSGFVKSPLNYTGGKHKLLPQITKLFPSDIKTFYDVFSGGANVGINATAKNIICIEKNRYVVSLLKLIQNDNFEDLNQNVVDIIDKFGLSQSYIKGYNHYGVDSSSGLGQYNKDAFLKLRNEYNKEKTRIDLLLVLVLYSFNNQIRFNSKGDFNLPVGKRDYNGSSRKNVAAFNQVSNEKKIAFKNCDFRSIEQVSLVKDDFVYLDPPYLLGLASYNEMGGWTEKDEKDLYSLLTRLDRKDIRFAFSNVLEHKGEINEIMKKWTEKHKYKVHELDYHYKNSNYHSTAKNNKTTEVLITNY
;
A
#
# COMPACT_ATOMS: atom_id res chain seq x y z
N MET A 1 18.65 -8.02 -47.69
CA MET A 1 17.71 -8.96 -47.02
C MET A 1 16.97 -8.16 -45.96
N ASN A 2 15.64 -8.29 -45.95
CA ASN A 2 14.71 -7.56 -45.10
C ASN A 2 14.93 -7.88 -43.62
N ASP A 3 15.74 -7.08 -42.91
CA ASP A 3 15.93 -7.21 -41.46
C ASP A 3 14.84 -6.46 -40.69
N ALA A 4 13.72 -7.17 -40.53
CA ALA A 4 13.09 -7.44 -39.24
C ALA A 4 13.15 -6.35 -38.13
N TYR A 5 12.04 -5.60 -38.07
CA TYR A 5 11.40 -4.95 -36.90
C TYR A 5 11.69 -3.44 -36.68
N PHE A 6 10.75 -2.65 -37.25
CA PHE A 6 10.66 -1.19 -37.41
C PHE A 6 11.64 -0.65 -38.46
N GLY A 7 11.13 -0.16 -39.59
CA GLY A 7 11.92 0.45 -40.69
C GLY A 7 12.63 1.76 -40.32
N ASN A 8 12.99 1.95 -39.07
CA ASN A 8 13.64 3.14 -38.55
C ASN A 8 15.15 3.03 -38.74
N LYS A 9 15.74 4.06 -39.34
CA LYS A 9 17.20 4.19 -39.49
C LYS A 9 17.91 4.59 -38.19
N TYR A 10 17.14 5.01 -37.17
CA TYR A 10 17.61 5.56 -35.91
C TYR A 10 16.82 5.02 -34.71
N ILE A 11 17.44 5.10 -33.53
CA ILE A 11 16.83 4.75 -32.24
C ILE A 11 16.32 6.02 -31.56
N CYS A 12 15.02 6.07 -31.26
CA CYS A 12 14.42 7.12 -30.44
C CYS A 12 14.29 6.66 -28.98
N ILE A 13 14.33 7.59 -28.04
CA ILE A 13 14.34 7.30 -26.59
C ILE A 13 13.13 6.46 -26.11
N ALA A 14 11.97 6.63 -26.76
CA ALA A 14 10.74 5.90 -26.42
C ALA A 14 10.76 4.41 -26.82
N GLN A 15 11.77 3.95 -27.57
CA GLN A 15 11.84 2.56 -28.07
C GLN A 15 12.42 1.56 -27.07
N ARG A 16 12.88 2.02 -25.89
CA ARG A 16 13.41 1.14 -24.86
C ARG A 16 12.32 0.28 -24.22
N ARG A 17 12.59 -1.00 -24.03
CA ARG A 17 11.69 -1.88 -23.26
C ARG A 17 11.91 -1.65 -21.78
N TYR A 18 10.96 -0.98 -21.14
CA TYR A 18 11.04 -0.66 -19.73
C TYR A 18 9.71 -0.87 -19.03
N LEU A 19 9.76 -1.53 -17.88
CA LEU A 19 8.61 -1.80 -17.04
C LEU A 19 8.06 -0.47 -16.53
N GLY A 20 6.75 -0.29 -16.63
CA GLY A 20 6.10 0.94 -16.13
C GLY A 20 6.33 2.18 -16.99
N SER A 21 6.89 2.07 -18.20
CA SER A 21 7.10 3.23 -19.08
C SER A 21 5.82 4.04 -19.31
N LYS A 22 5.94 5.37 -19.16
CA LYS A 22 4.82 6.33 -19.20
C LYS A 22 4.59 6.98 -20.56
N THR A 23 5.16 6.44 -21.63
CA THR A 23 4.94 6.93 -23.01
C THR A 23 3.46 7.09 -23.37
N LYS A 24 2.59 6.17 -22.92
CA LYS A 24 1.14 6.24 -23.19
C LYS A 24 0.42 7.30 -22.35
N LEU A 25 1.02 7.75 -21.26
CA LEU A 25 0.42 8.71 -20.32
C LEU A 25 0.72 10.17 -20.68
N LEU A 26 1.66 10.42 -21.60
CA LEU A 26 2.11 11.77 -21.96
C LEU A 26 0.95 12.70 -22.36
N SER A 27 0.07 12.24 -23.25
CA SER A 27 -1.11 13.02 -23.66
C SER A 27 -2.05 13.37 -22.51
N PHE A 28 -2.17 12.49 -21.51
CA PHE A 28 -2.97 12.75 -20.34
C PHE A 28 -2.31 13.78 -19.42
N ILE A 29 -1.00 13.68 -19.22
CA ILE A 29 -0.22 14.66 -18.44
C ILE A 29 -0.33 16.05 -19.11
N ASP A 30 -0.18 16.14 -20.43
CA ASP A 30 -0.38 17.40 -21.17
C ASP A 30 -1.78 17.97 -20.96
N SER A 31 -2.81 17.14 -21.05
CA SER A 31 -4.19 17.61 -20.85
C SER A 31 -4.44 18.20 -19.47
N ILE A 32 -3.74 17.70 -18.44
CA ILE A 32 -3.83 18.22 -17.07
C ILE A 32 -3.10 19.57 -16.98
N ILE A 33 -1.89 19.65 -17.54
CA ILE A 33 -1.09 20.89 -17.58
C ILE A 33 -1.87 22.00 -18.30
N GLU A 34 -2.48 21.70 -19.45
CA GLU A 34 -3.30 22.64 -20.20
C GLU A 34 -4.57 23.05 -19.44
N LYS A 35 -5.31 22.07 -18.91
CA LYS A 35 -6.56 22.33 -18.17
C LYS A 35 -6.35 23.22 -16.95
N GLU A 36 -5.25 23.03 -16.24
CA GLU A 36 -4.93 23.77 -15.02
C GLU A 36 -4.10 25.03 -15.29
N ASN A 37 -3.82 25.36 -16.56
CA ASN A 37 -3.01 26.50 -17.00
C ASN A 37 -1.65 26.56 -16.28
N ILE A 38 -0.97 25.41 -16.20
CA ILE A 38 0.33 25.31 -15.51
C ILE A 38 1.42 25.89 -16.41
N GLU A 39 1.96 27.04 -15.99
CA GLU A 39 3.15 27.66 -16.59
C GLU A 39 4.42 27.20 -15.85
N PHE A 40 5.46 26.84 -16.62
CA PHE A 40 6.73 26.35 -16.08
C PHE A 40 7.89 26.60 -17.04
N ASP A 41 9.04 26.95 -16.48
CA ASP A 41 10.32 27.08 -17.20
C ASP A 41 11.24 25.87 -16.94
N SER A 42 10.91 25.07 -15.93
CA SER A 42 11.68 23.90 -15.49
C SER A 42 10.81 22.70 -15.10
N PHE A 43 11.17 21.52 -15.60
CA PHE A 43 10.47 20.26 -15.36
C PHE A 43 11.44 19.17 -14.88
N ALA A 44 11.21 18.61 -13.70
CA ALA A 44 12.04 17.55 -13.14
C ALA A 44 11.33 16.20 -13.17
N ASP A 45 11.90 15.23 -13.87
CA ASP A 45 11.51 13.82 -13.81
C ASP A 45 12.52 13.07 -12.91
N ILE A 46 12.15 12.91 -11.63
CA ILE A 46 13.08 12.42 -10.61
C ILE A 46 13.13 10.89 -10.48
N PHE A 47 12.23 10.19 -11.19
CA PHE A 47 12.18 8.73 -11.34
C PHE A 47 12.07 8.36 -12.82
N ALA A 48 13.01 8.87 -13.63
CA ALA A 48 12.80 8.99 -15.07
C ALA A 48 12.78 7.66 -15.84
N GLY A 49 13.38 6.59 -15.32
CA GLY A 49 13.42 5.28 -15.97
C GLY A 49 14.02 5.32 -17.38
N THR A 50 13.18 5.46 -18.40
CA THR A 50 13.62 5.62 -19.80
C THR A 50 13.99 7.05 -20.17
N GLY A 51 13.55 8.04 -19.39
CA GLY A 51 13.66 9.46 -19.74
C GLY A 51 12.58 9.93 -20.71
N THR A 52 11.56 9.12 -21.02
CA THR A 52 10.53 9.47 -22.01
C THR A 52 9.68 10.67 -21.57
N VAL A 53 9.35 10.78 -20.28
CA VAL A 53 8.57 11.92 -19.76
C VAL A 53 9.43 13.19 -19.79
N ALA A 54 10.67 13.14 -19.29
CA ALA A 54 11.63 14.23 -19.43
C ALA A 54 11.81 14.67 -20.91
N ASN A 55 12.00 13.73 -21.84
CA ASN A 55 12.16 14.03 -23.27
C ASN A 55 10.94 14.76 -23.86
N HIS A 56 9.73 14.38 -23.44
CA HIS A 56 8.49 14.99 -23.90
C HIS A 56 8.42 16.49 -23.57
N PHE A 57 8.90 16.87 -22.39
CA PHE A 57 8.93 18.28 -21.96
C PHE A 57 10.22 19.03 -22.35
N TYR A 58 11.23 18.34 -22.88
CA TYR A 58 12.54 18.94 -23.16
C TYR A 58 12.50 20.06 -24.21
N ASN A 59 11.56 20.03 -25.14
CA ASN A 59 11.39 21.09 -26.14
C ASN A 59 10.54 22.26 -25.63
N ARG A 60 10.07 22.23 -24.39
CA ARG A 60 9.20 23.25 -23.77
C ARG A 60 9.86 23.96 -22.58
N SER A 61 10.81 23.30 -21.91
CA SER A 61 11.41 23.79 -20.68
C SER A 61 12.81 23.24 -20.48
N LYS A 62 13.55 23.83 -19.54
CA LYS A 62 14.70 23.16 -18.92
C LYS A 62 14.22 21.86 -18.29
N ILE A 63 15.02 20.79 -18.36
CA ILE A 63 14.70 19.52 -17.70
C ILE A 63 15.73 19.14 -16.66
N ILE A 64 15.26 18.48 -15.60
CA ILE A 64 16.07 17.74 -14.65
C ILE A 64 15.67 16.27 -14.76
N VAL A 65 16.62 15.37 -15.02
CA VAL A 65 16.34 13.95 -15.21
C VAL A 65 17.20 13.12 -14.27
N ASN A 66 16.57 12.21 -13.52
CA ASN A 66 17.26 11.40 -12.51
C ASN A 66 16.83 9.93 -12.53
N ASP A 67 17.78 9.07 -12.20
CA ASP A 67 17.51 7.67 -11.86
C ASP A 67 18.64 7.10 -10.99
N ILE A 68 18.36 6.04 -10.24
CA ILE A 68 19.38 5.35 -9.45
C ILE A 68 20.26 4.40 -10.29
N LEU A 69 19.75 3.93 -11.44
CA LEU A 69 20.40 2.93 -12.30
C LEU A 69 21.41 3.57 -13.28
N ASP A 70 22.60 2.97 -13.37
CA ASP A 70 23.65 3.39 -14.29
C ASP A 70 23.27 3.21 -15.76
N SER A 71 22.50 2.16 -16.08
CA SER A 71 21.99 1.97 -17.44
C SER A 71 21.07 3.10 -17.89
N ASN A 72 20.34 3.73 -16.97
CA ASN A 72 19.45 4.85 -17.25
C ASN A 72 20.25 6.15 -17.41
N SER A 73 21.23 6.40 -16.53
CA SER A 73 22.07 7.61 -16.59
C SER A 73 22.86 7.75 -17.89
N HIS A 74 23.34 6.65 -18.46
CA HIS A 74 24.01 6.64 -19.78
C HIS A 74 23.04 6.99 -20.91
N ILE A 75 21.78 6.56 -20.84
CA ILE A 75 20.75 6.93 -21.82
C ILE A 75 20.49 8.43 -21.76
N TYR A 76 20.35 8.99 -20.56
CA TYR A 76 20.17 10.43 -20.38
C TYR A 76 21.36 11.21 -20.93
N SER A 77 22.58 10.76 -20.65
CA SER A 77 23.80 11.38 -21.16
C SER A 77 23.88 11.33 -22.69
N ALA A 78 23.47 10.23 -23.31
CA ALA A 78 23.46 10.11 -24.76
C ALA A 78 22.46 11.07 -25.42
N PHE A 79 21.19 11.04 -24.98
CA PHE A 79 20.10 11.81 -25.60
C PHE A 79 20.10 13.29 -25.21
N PHE A 80 20.43 13.63 -23.96
CA PHE A 80 20.27 15.00 -23.43
C PHE A 80 21.59 15.70 -23.10
N GLY A 81 22.73 15.00 -23.18
CA GLY A 81 24.03 15.60 -22.90
C GLY A 81 24.30 16.86 -23.74
N LYS A 82 25.14 17.76 -23.22
CA LYS A 82 25.51 19.01 -23.94
C LYS A 82 26.81 18.90 -24.74
N ASP A 83 27.70 17.98 -24.36
CA ASP A 83 29.02 17.85 -24.99
C ASP A 83 28.87 17.46 -26.45
N GLU A 84 29.65 18.06 -27.35
CA GLU A 84 29.58 17.66 -28.77
C GLU A 84 29.97 16.19 -28.97
N ILE A 85 29.33 15.56 -29.95
CA ILE A 85 29.64 14.19 -30.37
C ILE A 85 30.14 14.16 -31.81
N ARG A 86 31.07 13.27 -32.11
CA ARG A 86 31.56 13.07 -33.48
C ARG A 86 30.73 12.01 -34.17
N GLU A 87 29.56 12.43 -34.69
CA GLU A 87 28.57 11.55 -35.30
C GLU A 87 29.15 10.59 -36.34
N GLU A 88 29.99 11.09 -37.25
CA GLU A 88 30.60 10.27 -38.30
C GLU A 88 31.44 9.14 -37.71
N LYS A 89 32.32 9.45 -36.75
CA LYS A 89 33.14 8.44 -36.04
C LYS A 89 32.29 7.42 -35.29
N LEU A 90 31.17 7.86 -34.69
CA LEU A 90 30.24 6.96 -34.03
C LEU A 90 29.56 6.03 -35.04
N ARG A 91 29.13 6.54 -36.20
CA ARG A 91 28.53 5.74 -37.28
C ARG A 91 29.51 4.71 -37.84
N GLU A 92 30.76 5.10 -38.07
CA GLU A 92 31.83 4.17 -38.46
C GLU A 92 32.05 3.09 -37.42
N ARG A 93 32.07 3.47 -36.13
CA ARG A 93 32.24 2.53 -35.02
C ARG A 93 31.08 1.55 -34.91
N LEU A 94 29.84 2.02 -35.05
CA LEU A 94 28.65 1.17 -35.07
C LEU A 94 28.67 0.20 -36.26
N LYS A 95 29.06 0.67 -37.45
CA LYS A 95 29.24 -0.20 -38.63
C LYS A 95 30.29 -1.27 -38.35
N HIS A 96 31.46 -0.89 -37.83
CA HIS A 96 32.50 -1.83 -37.43
C HIS A 96 31.97 -2.89 -36.45
N TYR A 97 31.23 -2.49 -35.42
CA TYR A 97 30.62 -3.42 -34.47
C TYR A 97 29.63 -4.38 -35.11
N ASN A 98 28.82 -3.89 -36.05
CA ASN A 98 27.87 -4.74 -36.77
C ASN A 98 28.59 -5.78 -37.66
N ASP A 99 29.74 -5.43 -38.23
CA ASP A 99 30.53 -6.26 -39.15
C ASP A 99 31.52 -7.23 -38.43
N ILE A 100 31.56 -7.25 -37.09
CA ILE A 100 32.48 -8.14 -36.33
C ILE A 100 32.25 -9.62 -36.68
N GLU A 101 33.31 -10.29 -37.13
CA GLU A 101 33.39 -11.74 -37.26
C GLU A 101 33.83 -12.39 -35.95
N VAL A 102 32.86 -12.76 -35.12
CA VAL A 102 33.06 -13.33 -33.77
C VAL A 102 33.97 -14.57 -33.69
N LYS A 103 34.10 -15.34 -34.78
CA LYS A 103 34.95 -16.55 -34.84
C LYS A 103 36.44 -16.24 -34.71
N LYS A 104 36.84 -14.99 -34.93
CA LYS A 104 38.22 -14.50 -34.79
C LYS A 104 38.60 -14.17 -33.33
N TYR A 105 37.68 -14.32 -32.39
CA TYR A 105 37.86 -13.90 -31.00
C TYR A 105 37.65 -15.06 -30.02
N ASP A 106 38.47 -15.07 -28.98
CA ASP A 106 38.32 -15.97 -27.84
C ASP A 106 37.07 -15.64 -27.01
N GLU A 107 36.74 -16.55 -26.08
CA GLU A 107 35.69 -16.30 -25.10
C GLU A 107 36.06 -15.15 -24.17
N ASN A 108 35.10 -14.27 -23.89
CA ASN A 108 35.28 -13.12 -23.01
C ASN A 108 34.39 -13.25 -21.76
N TYR A 109 34.52 -12.30 -20.83
CA TYR A 109 33.74 -12.29 -19.60
C TYR A 109 32.23 -12.49 -19.84
N PHE A 110 31.66 -11.81 -20.84
CA PHE A 110 30.23 -11.86 -21.08
C PHE A 110 29.79 -13.20 -21.65
N SER A 111 30.52 -13.74 -22.63
CA SER A 111 30.18 -15.04 -23.20
C SER A 111 30.39 -16.19 -22.23
N GLN A 112 31.41 -16.14 -21.38
CA GLN A 112 31.62 -17.15 -20.34
C GLN A 112 30.47 -17.21 -19.32
N ASN A 113 29.82 -16.08 -19.03
CA ASN A 113 28.80 -15.99 -17.98
C ASN A 113 27.36 -16.07 -18.49
N PHE A 114 27.10 -15.57 -19.72
CA PHE A 114 25.75 -15.34 -20.24
C PHE A 114 25.42 -16.05 -21.56
N SER A 115 26.34 -16.82 -22.15
CA SER A 115 26.03 -17.62 -23.35
C SER A 115 24.89 -18.60 -23.08
N ASN A 116 24.01 -18.75 -24.08
CA ASN A 116 22.84 -19.64 -24.03
C ASN A 116 21.89 -19.36 -22.86
N THR A 117 21.80 -18.09 -22.43
CA THR A 117 20.84 -17.62 -21.41
C THR A 117 19.88 -16.59 -22.00
N TYR A 118 20.17 -15.31 -21.81
CA TYR A 118 19.46 -14.17 -22.40
C TYR A 118 19.75 -14.04 -23.91
N PHE A 119 20.90 -14.53 -24.35
CA PHE A 119 21.39 -14.46 -25.73
C PHE A 119 22.06 -15.79 -26.11
N ASP A 120 22.15 -16.09 -27.41
CA ASP A 120 22.95 -17.21 -27.90
C ASP A 120 24.45 -16.94 -27.72
N ALA A 121 25.27 -17.98 -27.91
CA ALA A 121 26.72 -17.89 -27.72
C ALA A 121 27.40 -16.87 -28.64
N GLU A 122 26.93 -16.73 -29.88
CA GLU A 122 27.52 -15.81 -30.86
C GLU A 122 27.29 -14.35 -30.47
N ASN A 123 26.05 -14.01 -30.15
CA ASN A 123 25.66 -12.70 -29.66
C ASN A 123 26.31 -12.39 -28.32
N ALA A 124 26.37 -13.35 -27.38
CA ALA A 124 27.03 -13.13 -26.10
C ALA A 124 28.52 -12.80 -26.28
N LYS A 125 29.23 -13.51 -27.18
CA LYS A 125 30.62 -13.17 -27.52
C LYS A 125 30.72 -11.78 -28.14
N LYS A 126 29.86 -11.45 -29.10
CA LYS A 126 29.84 -10.13 -29.76
C LYS A 126 29.62 -8.98 -28.77
N ILE A 127 28.69 -9.13 -27.83
CA ILE A 127 28.40 -8.13 -26.79
C ILE A 127 29.66 -7.84 -25.95
N GLY A 128 30.38 -8.90 -25.55
CA GLY A 128 31.62 -8.73 -24.79
C GLY A 128 32.73 -8.04 -25.57
N ILE A 129 32.90 -8.38 -26.86
CA ILE A 129 33.89 -7.71 -27.73
C ILE A 129 33.58 -6.22 -27.85
N ILE A 130 32.32 -5.87 -28.13
CA ILE A 130 31.88 -4.48 -28.26
C ILE A 130 32.13 -3.72 -26.95
N ARG A 131 31.79 -4.31 -25.80
CA ARG A 131 32.00 -3.64 -24.53
C ARG A 131 33.47 -3.48 -24.17
N ASP A 132 34.31 -4.47 -24.41
CA ASP A 132 35.76 -4.34 -24.20
C ASP A 132 36.37 -3.24 -25.09
N ASP A 133 35.91 -3.10 -26.34
CA ASP A 133 36.36 -2.00 -27.21
C ASP A 133 35.87 -0.63 -26.71
N ILE A 134 34.60 -0.48 -26.34
CA ILE A 134 34.06 0.78 -25.78
C ILE A 134 34.87 1.22 -24.55
N GLU A 135 35.18 0.28 -23.63
CA GLU A 135 35.94 0.62 -22.43
C GLU A 135 37.37 1.02 -22.76
N LYS A 136 38.04 0.27 -23.64
CA LYS A 136 39.39 0.57 -24.11
C LYS A 136 39.48 1.93 -24.82
N LEU A 137 38.49 2.28 -25.64
CA LEU A 137 38.43 3.58 -26.32
C LEU A 137 38.30 4.72 -25.31
N PHE A 138 37.49 4.52 -24.26
CA PHE A 138 37.28 5.52 -23.21
C PHE A 138 38.50 5.69 -22.31
N GLU A 139 39.12 4.61 -21.85
CA GLU A 139 40.36 4.63 -21.06
C GLU A 139 41.51 5.33 -21.81
N LYS A 140 41.60 5.09 -23.12
CA LYS A 140 42.56 5.75 -24.01
C LYS A 140 42.18 7.19 -24.37
N LYS A 141 41.08 7.72 -23.83
CA LYS A 141 40.54 9.07 -24.12
C LYS A 141 40.29 9.32 -25.60
N ILE A 142 40.03 8.25 -26.38
CA ILE A 142 39.70 8.35 -27.81
C ILE A 142 38.27 8.85 -27.96
N ILE A 143 37.36 8.37 -27.11
CA ILE A 143 35.95 8.81 -27.05
C ILE A 143 35.68 9.59 -25.76
N THR A 144 34.74 10.54 -25.84
CA THR A 144 34.29 11.32 -24.68
C THR A 144 33.33 10.49 -23.81
N ASN A 145 32.98 11.00 -22.62
CA ASN A 145 31.98 10.35 -21.76
C ASN A 145 30.60 10.26 -22.45
N ARG A 146 30.21 11.31 -23.21
CA ARG A 146 28.96 11.31 -23.97
C ARG A 146 29.00 10.31 -25.12
N GLU A 147 30.11 10.20 -25.84
CA GLU A 147 30.29 9.20 -26.91
C GLU A 147 30.31 7.77 -26.37
N LYS A 148 30.93 7.52 -25.20
CA LYS A 148 30.80 6.24 -24.48
C LYS A 148 29.33 5.94 -24.19
N SER A 149 28.62 6.91 -23.63
CA SER A 149 27.20 6.78 -23.29
C SER A 149 26.32 6.53 -24.54
N TYR A 150 26.65 7.15 -25.67
CA TYR A 150 26.00 6.92 -26.96
C TYR A 150 26.17 5.47 -27.42
N LEU A 151 27.40 4.94 -27.44
CA LEU A 151 27.67 3.56 -27.87
C LEU A 151 27.04 2.53 -26.92
N LEU A 152 27.08 2.77 -25.61
CA LEU A 152 26.40 1.93 -24.62
C LEU A 152 24.89 1.93 -24.81
N THR A 153 24.30 3.10 -25.07
CA THR A 153 22.87 3.24 -25.33
C THR A 153 22.46 2.49 -26.60
N ALA A 154 23.22 2.63 -27.70
CA ALA A 154 22.98 1.90 -28.94
C ALA A 154 23.04 0.37 -28.71
N LEU A 155 24.00 -0.09 -27.89
CA LEU A 155 24.09 -1.49 -27.49
C LEU A 155 22.86 -1.93 -26.68
N ILE A 156 22.50 -1.24 -25.60
CA ILE A 156 21.34 -1.57 -24.74
C ILE A 156 20.06 -1.75 -25.56
N TYR A 157 19.78 -0.82 -26.47
CA TYR A 157 18.58 -0.89 -27.32
C TYR A 157 18.65 -2.02 -28.35
N ALA A 158 19.85 -2.43 -28.78
CA ALA A 158 20.02 -3.63 -29.60
C ALA A 158 19.77 -4.91 -28.78
N LEU A 159 20.20 -4.96 -27.52
CA LEU A 159 19.95 -6.09 -26.62
C LEU A 159 18.45 -6.33 -26.40
N ASP A 160 17.67 -5.27 -26.16
CA ASP A 160 16.22 -5.36 -25.94
C ASP A 160 15.48 -6.05 -27.10
N ARG A 161 16.01 -5.94 -28.33
CA ARG A 161 15.41 -6.50 -29.56
C ARG A 161 15.66 -8.00 -29.72
N ILE A 162 16.80 -8.47 -29.22
CA ILE A 162 17.25 -9.86 -29.39
C ILE A 162 17.10 -10.72 -28.12
N ALA A 163 16.91 -10.10 -26.96
CA ALA A 163 16.88 -10.81 -25.68
C ALA A 163 15.77 -11.87 -25.59
N ASN A 164 16.13 -13.04 -25.07
CA ASN A 164 15.24 -14.15 -24.77
C ASN A 164 14.50 -13.95 -23.42
N THR A 165 13.70 -12.89 -23.34
CA THR A 165 12.96 -12.52 -22.13
C THR A 165 11.50 -12.14 -22.42
N VAL A 166 10.75 -11.77 -21.38
CA VAL A 166 9.39 -11.23 -21.48
C VAL A 166 9.36 -9.70 -21.38
N GLY A 167 10.46 -9.03 -21.74
CA GLY A 167 10.59 -7.57 -21.72
C GLY A 167 11.40 -6.99 -20.55
N HIS A 168 12.00 -7.83 -19.72
CA HIS A 168 12.96 -7.45 -18.68
C HIS A 168 13.93 -8.59 -18.37
N TYR A 169 15.04 -8.32 -17.68
CA TYR A 169 16.13 -9.27 -17.44
C TYR A 169 16.08 -9.99 -16.07
N ASP A 170 14.97 -9.89 -15.33
CA ASP A 170 14.79 -10.62 -14.06
C ASP A 170 14.96 -12.15 -14.21
N ALA A 171 14.59 -12.69 -15.39
CA ALA A 171 14.80 -14.07 -15.80
C ALA A 171 14.80 -14.18 -17.34
N TYR A 172 15.46 -15.23 -17.86
CA TYR A 172 15.36 -15.65 -19.27
C TYR A 172 14.41 -16.84 -19.43
N ARG A 173 13.90 -17.05 -20.64
CA ARG A 173 12.96 -18.14 -20.95
C ARG A 173 13.72 -19.45 -21.25
N LYS A 174 13.22 -20.58 -20.76
CA LYS A 174 13.73 -21.92 -21.12
C LYS A 174 13.09 -22.41 -22.41
N ILE A 175 13.40 -21.74 -23.51
CA ILE A 175 13.00 -22.09 -24.88
C ILE A 175 14.22 -21.98 -25.80
N ASP A 176 14.10 -22.47 -27.03
CA ASP A 176 15.09 -22.20 -28.06
C ASP A 176 15.26 -20.68 -28.22
N ILE A 177 16.51 -20.24 -28.10
CA ILE A 177 16.84 -18.82 -28.16
C ILE A 177 16.56 -18.34 -29.59
N PRO A 178 15.78 -17.25 -29.76
CA PRO A 178 15.51 -16.72 -31.08
C PRO A 178 16.81 -16.40 -31.83
N ASN A 179 16.97 -16.94 -33.04
CA ASN A 179 18.11 -16.66 -33.90
C ASN A 179 17.99 -15.25 -34.49
N LYS A 180 18.28 -14.24 -33.67
CA LYS A 180 18.27 -12.82 -34.04
C LYS A 180 19.68 -12.27 -33.90
N LYS A 181 20.20 -11.66 -34.96
CA LYS A 181 21.53 -11.06 -34.94
C LYS A 181 21.53 -9.74 -34.17
N LEU A 182 22.52 -9.54 -33.31
CA LEU A 182 22.78 -8.24 -32.69
C LEU A 182 23.14 -7.21 -33.77
N PHE A 183 22.35 -6.15 -33.84
CA PHE A 183 22.54 -5.04 -34.76
C PHE A 183 22.31 -3.69 -34.05
N LEU A 184 23.35 -2.86 -34.01
CA LEU A 184 23.33 -1.55 -33.38
C LEU A 184 22.93 -0.49 -34.42
N LEU A 185 22.09 0.45 -34.01
CA LEU A 185 21.64 1.57 -34.83
C LEU A 185 22.12 2.89 -34.21
N PRO A 186 22.30 3.95 -35.02
CA PRO A 186 22.55 5.29 -34.50
C PRO A 186 21.36 5.80 -33.68
N LEU A 187 21.61 6.70 -32.74
CA LEU A 187 20.58 7.34 -31.92
C LEU A 187 20.03 8.58 -32.64
N ASP A 188 18.75 8.83 -32.46
CA ASP A 188 18.07 10.08 -32.82
C ASP A 188 18.20 11.05 -31.64
N ILE A 189 19.29 11.82 -31.61
CA ILE A 189 19.60 12.69 -30.47
C ILE A 189 18.59 13.82 -30.39
N THR A 190 18.08 14.06 -29.18
CA THR A 190 17.12 15.12 -28.94
C THR A 190 17.82 16.48 -28.98
N ASN A 191 17.62 17.21 -30.08
CA ASN A 191 18.05 18.61 -30.19
C ASN A 191 17.00 19.51 -29.55
N SER A 192 17.38 20.19 -28.46
CA SER A 192 16.57 21.21 -27.80
C SER A 192 17.38 22.48 -27.60
N GLN A 193 16.68 23.62 -27.64
CA GLN A 193 17.24 24.91 -27.24
C GLN A 193 17.36 25.07 -25.71
N PHE A 194 16.65 24.22 -24.95
CA PHE A 194 16.65 24.20 -23.50
C PHE A 194 17.77 23.31 -22.97
N THR A 195 18.13 23.51 -21.70
CA THR A 195 19.19 22.74 -21.04
C THR A 195 18.64 21.53 -20.29
N ALA A 196 19.46 20.49 -20.18
CA ALA A 196 19.17 19.30 -19.37
C ALA A 196 20.20 19.14 -18.26
N GLU A 197 19.73 18.94 -17.03
CA GLU A 197 20.55 18.53 -15.89
C GLU A 197 20.32 17.04 -15.63
N ILE A 198 21.40 16.26 -15.64
CA ILE A 198 21.37 14.81 -15.58
C ILE A 198 21.96 14.35 -14.26
N TYR A 199 21.19 13.59 -13.49
CA TYR A 199 21.59 13.05 -12.20
C TYR A 199 21.51 11.53 -12.15
N LYS A 200 22.38 10.94 -11.32
CA LYS A 200 22.29 9.56 -10.87
C LYS A 200 22.35 9.53 -9.34
N ASP A 201 21.23 9.80 -8.69
CA ASP A 201 21.14 9.93 -7.23
C ASP A 201 19.84 9.30 -6.69
N ASP A 202 19.80 9.03 -5.39
CA ASP A 202 18.56 8.71 -4.70
C ASP A 202 17.64 9.94 -4.78
N ALA A 203 16.41 9.76 -5.29
CA ALA A 203 15.47 10.85 -5.50
C ALA A 203 15.20 11.66 -4.21
N ASN A 204 15.17 11.01 -3.05
CA ASN A 204 14.98 11.69 -1.76
C ASN A 204 16.17 12.57 -1.38
N GLU A 205 17.38 12.22 -1.82
CA GLU A 205 18.57 13.05 -1.61
C GLU A 205 18.71 14.14 -2.68
N LEU A 206 18.27 13.87 -3.91
CA LEU A 206 18.30 14.83 -5.00
C LEU A 206 17.38 16.02 -4.72
N VAL A 207 16.13 15.79 -4.30
CA VAL A 207 15.14 16.87 -4.11
C VAL A 207 15.59 17.92 -3.10
N LYS A 208 16.49 17.58 -2.17
CA LYS A 208 17.09 18.51 -1.20
C LYS A 208 18.09 19.49 -1.82
N LYS A 209 18.53 19.22 -3.05
CA LYS A 209 19.62 19.93 -3.75
C LYS A 209 19.14 20.68 -4.99
N ILE A 210 17.90 20.44 -5.43
CA ILE A 210 17.36 20.99 -6.68
C ILE A 210 16.13 21.86 -6.42
N LYS A 211 15.87 22.76 -7.35
CA LYS A 211 14.66 23.58 -7.41
C LYS A 211 14.12 23.58 -8.83
N THR A 212 12.81 23.49 -8.99
CA THR A 212 12.16 23.40 -10.31
C THR A 212 10.72 23.88 -10.23
N ASP A 213 10.07 24.20 -11.35
CA ASP A 213 8.66 24.61 -11.32
C ASP A 213 7.75 23.40 -11.18
N VAL A 214 7.98 22.34 -11.97
CA VAL A 214 7.20 21.10 -11.94
C VAL A 214 8.11 19.94 -11.56
N VAL A 215 7.71 19.12 -10.58
CA VAL A 215 8.31 17.81 -10.29
C VAL A 215 7.32 16.71 -10.68
N TYR A 216 7.77 15.78 -11.50
CA TYR A 216 7.04 14.56 -11.85
C TYR A 216 7.62 13.36 -11.10
N ILE A 217 6.73 12.58 -10.48
CA ILE A 217 7.03 11.50 -9.55
C ILE A 217 6.32 10.23 -10.01
N ASP A 218 7.09 9.21 -10.41
CA ASP A 218 6.60 7.88 -10.79
C ASP A 218 7.50 6.79 -10.18
N PRO A 219 7.46 6.60 -8.84
CA PRO A 219 8.36 5.70 -8.17
C PRO A 219 8.00 4.24 -8.44
N PRO A 220 8.92 3.29 -8.23
CA PRO A 220 8.59 1.88 -8.28
C PRO A 220 7.81 1.48 -7.01
N TYR A 221 6.48 1.63 -7.03
CA TYR A 221 5.60 1.51 -5.86
C TYR A 221 5.13 0.07 -5.53
N ASN A 222 5.60 -0.98 -6.21
CA ASN A 222 5.27 -2.37 -5.88
C ASN A 222 6.51 -3.11 -5.32
N SER A 223 6.47 -4.42 -5.06
CA SER A 223 7.64 -5.10 -4.47
C SER A 223 8.75 -5.48 -5.47
N ARG A 224 8.64 -5.11 -6.76
CA ARG A 224 9.59 -5.49 -7.81
C ARG A 224 10.73 -4.49 -7.87
N GLN A 225 11.88 -4.89 -7.34
CA GLN A 225 13.11 -4.12 -7.43
C GLN A 225 13.54 -3.99 -8.90
N TYR A 226 13.69 -2.78 -9.40
CA TYR A 226 14.14 -2.54 -10.77
C TYR A 226 15.61 -2.95 -10.96
N SER A 227 16.42 -2.85 -9.91
CA SER A 227 17.79 -3.40 -9.90
C SER A 227 17.81 -4.92 -10.09
N ASP A 228 16.76 -5.66 -9.69
CA ASP A 228 16.63 -7.08 -10.01
C ASP A 228 16.24 -7.29 -11.47
N ALA A 229 15.33 -6.47 -11.99
CA ALA A 229 14.79 -6.61 -13.34
C ALA A 229 15.76 -6.15 -14.44
N TYR A 230 16.68 -5.23 -14.13
CA TYR A 230 17.63 -4.64 -15.07
C TYR A 230 19.08 -4.93 -14.74
N HIS A 231 19.35 -5.89 -13.83
CA HIS A 231 20.69 -6.27 -13.38
C HIS A 231 21.69 -6.54 -14.53
N LEU A 232 21.22 -7.15 -15.63
CA LEU A 232 22.07 -7.46 -16.78
C LEU A 232 22.53 -6.19 -17.48
N LEU A 233 21.65 -5.19 -17.60
CA LEU A 233 22.00 -3.89 -18.19
C LEU A 233 22.95 -3.12 -17.29
N GLU A 234 22.75 -3.16 -15.95
CA GLU A 234 23.68 -2.58 -14.98
C GLU A 234 25.07 -3.21 -15.06
N ASN A 235 25.16 -4.53 -15.22
CA ASN A 235 26.44 -5.21 -15.40
C ASN A 235 27.12 -4.79 -16.71
N ILE A 236 26.34 -4.66 -17.79
CA ILE A 236 26.84 -4.22 -19.09
C ILE A 236 27.35 -2.78 -19.04
N THR A 237 26.66 -1.87 -18.36
CA THR A 237 27.08 -0.46 -18.30
C THR A 237 28.28 -0.25 -17.40
N THR A 238 28.24 -0.76 -16.16
CA THR A 238 29.34 -0.61 -15.19
C THR A 238 30.61 -1.37 -15.60
N TRP A 239 30.45 -2.52 -16.26
CA TRP A 239 31.53 -3.34 -16.83
C TRP A 239 32.68 -3.70 -15.86
N LYS A 240 32.35 -3.83 -14.58
CA LYS A 240 33.29 -4.26 -13.53
C LYS A 240 33.69 -5.73 -13.63
N LYS A 241 33.03 -6.50 -14.50
CA LYS A 241 33.27 -7.94 -14.72
C LYS A 241 33.16 -8.78 -13.44
N GLU A 242 32.16 -8.48 -12.62
CA GLU A 242 31.96 -9.11 -11.31
C GLU A 242 31.50 -10.57 -11.44
N MET A 243 31.68 -11.36 -10.38
CA MET A 243 31.11 -12.71 -10.32
C MET A 243 29.58 -12.66 -10.31
N VAL A 244 28.95 -13.62 -10.98
CA VAL A 244 27.50 -13.71 -11.14
C VAL A 244 26.91 -14.89 -10.37
N TYR A 245 25.71 -14.71 -9.83
CA TYR A 245 25.09 -15.68 -8.93
C TYR A 245 23.71 -16.16 -9.39
N GLY A 246 23.38 -17.40 -9.04
CA GLY A 246 22.07 -18.01 -9.27
C GLY A 246 21.76 -18.27 -10.75
N VAL A 247 20.55 -18.77 -11.01
CA VAL A 247 20.09 -19.19 -12.35
C VAL A 247 20.06 -18.01 -13.33
N ALA A 248 19.64 -16.84 -12.86
CA ALA A 248 19.54 -15.62 -13.65
C ALA A 248 20.88 -14.88 -13.82
N LYS A 249 21.99 -15.39 -13.26
CA LYS A 249 23.34 -14.80 -13.38
C LYS A 249 23.40 -13.34 -12.92
N LYS A 250 22.91 -13.08 -11.71
CA LYS A 250 22.78 -11.73 -11.15
C LYS A 250 24.06 -11.27 -10.44
N ILE A 251 24.43 -10.00 -10.60
CA ILE A 251 25.48 -9.33 -9.81
C ILE A 251 24.97 -8.87 -8.45
N ASP A 252 25.88 -8.46 -7.55
CA ASP A 252 25.47 -7.76 -6.32
C ASP A 252 24.88 -6.39 -6.67
N ARG A 253 23.75 -6.10 -6.04
CA ARG A 253 22.89 -4.94 -6.28
C ARG A 253 22.29 -4.39 -5.00
N SER A 254 22.81 -4.83 -3.86
CA SER A 254 22.40 -4.39 -2.53
C SER A 254 22.39 -2.85 -2.42
N HIS A 255 23.38 -2.20 -3.04
CA HIS A 255 23.60 -0.75 -3.05
C HIS A 255 22.62 0.06 -3.93
N ILE A 256 21.87 -0.58 -4.83
CA ILE A 256 20.90 0.08 -5.76
C ILE A 256 19.48 -0.43 -5.58
N LYS A 257 19.13 -0.92 -4.38
CA LYS A 257 17.74 -1.28 -4.04
C LYS A 257 16.96 -0.04 -3.62
N SER A 258 15.76 0.12 -4.18
CA SER A 258 14.89 1.24 -3.86
C SER A 258 14.08 0.99 -2.59
N LYS A 259 13.99 2.01 -1.73
CA LYS A 259 13.11 2.05 -0.55
C LYS A 259 11.62 2.00 -0.94
N TYR A 260 11.27 2.48 -2.14
CA TYR A 260 9.89 2.47 -2.67
C TYR A 260 9.36 1.07 -2.97
N ASN A 261 10.27 0.10 -3.12
CA ASN A 261 9.92 -1.30 -3.29
C ASN A 261 9.86 -2.09 -1.96
N MET A 262 10.12 -1.43 -0.83
CA MET A 262 10.11 -2.03 0.52
C MET A 262 8.79 -1.75 1.24
N LYS A 263 8.63 -2.24 2.47
CA LYS A 263 7.45 -1.90 3.32
C LYS A 263 7.47 -0.44 3.79
N SER A 264 8.64 0.20 3.78
CA SER A 264 8.86 1.59 4.16
C SER A 264 8.56 2.60 3.04
N ALA A 265 7.90 2.19 1.95
CA ALA A 265 7.67 3.03 0.78
C ALA A 265 6.86 4.30 1.12
N GLY A 266 5.81 4.20 1.93
CA GLY A 266 5.01 5.36 2.35
C GLY A 266 5.82 6.39 3.15
N VAL A 267 6.76 5.93 3.98
CA VAL A 267 7.68 6.81 4.73
C VAL A 267 8.65 7.51 3.79
N ALA A 268 9.25 6.77 2.85
CA ALA A 268 10.15 7.35 1.85
C ALA A 268 9.42 8.37 0.97
N PHE A 269 8.18 8.09 0.57
CA PHE A 269 7.34 9.01 -0.19
C PHE A 269 7.04 10.28 0.60
N GLY A 270 6.66 10.16 1.88
CA GLY A 270 6.43 11.32 2.74
C GLY A 270 7.67 12.22 2.86
N ASP A 271 8.84 11.63 3.13
CA ASP A 271 10.11 12.35 3.19
C ASP A 271 10.47 13.04 1.86
N LEU A 272 10.19 12.39 0.72
CA LEU A 272 10.40 12.97 -0.60
C LEU A 272 9.54 14.24 -0.77
N ILE A 273 8.23 14.12 -0.52
CA ILE A 273 7.28 15.23 -0.71
C ILE A 273 7.62 16.41 0.22
N ASP A 274 8.04 16.15 1.45
CA ASP A 274 8.37 17.20 2.42
C ASP A 274 9.60 18.03 2.02
N ASN A 275 10.53 17.46 1.24
CA ASN A 275 11.78 18.09 0.85
C ASN A 275 11.78 18.70 -0.57
N ILE A 276 10.69 18.57 -1.34
CA ILE A 276 10.60 19.14 -2.69
C ILE A 276 10.45 20.66 -2.66
N ASP A 277 11.37 21.39 -3.29
CA ASP A 277 11.23 22.82 -3.64
C ASP A 277 10.72 22.97 -5.08
N ALA A 278 9.39 23.02 -5.21
CA ALA A 278 8.72 23.22 -6.50
C ALA A 278 7.39 23.95 -6.39
N LYS A 279 6.88 24.48 -7.52
CA LYS A 279 5.54 25.10 -7.60
C LYS A 279 4.44 24.06 -7.76
N TYR A 280 4.72 22.99 -8.49
CA TYR A 280 3.77 21.92 -8.80
C TYR A 280 4.42 20.55 -8.61
N ILE A 281 3.65 19.62 -8.03
CA ILE A 281 4.05 18.21 -7.90
C ILE A 281 3.01 17.36 -8.62
N LEU A 282 3.47 16.55 -9.58
CA LEU A 282 2.67 15.58 -10.32
C LEU A 282 3.08 14.17 -9.91
N VAL A 283 2.17 13.38 -9.35
CA VAL A 283 2.45 11.99 -8.96
C VAL A 283 1.63 11.05 -9.81
N SER A 284 2.31 10.18 -10.57
CA SER A 284 1.66 9.10 -11.30
C SER A 284 1.52 7.87 -10.43
N TYR A 285 0.33 7.28 -10.42
CA TYR A 285 0.04 6.11 -9.62
C TYR A 285 -1.10 5.28 -10.22
N ASN A 286 -0.93 3.96 -10.21
CA ASN A 286 -1.92 3.03 -10.72
C ASN A 286 -2.70 2.36 -9.57
N ASP A 287 -4.03 2.40 -9.63
CA ASP A 287 -4.88 1.64 -8.70
C ASP A 287 -4.88 0.15 -9.05
N MET A 288 -3.89 -0.60 -8.56
CA MET A 288 -3.87 -2.06 -8.74
C MET A 288 -4.87 -2.80 -7.82
N GLY A 289 -5.61 -2.09 -6.96
CA GLY A 289 -6.47 -2.69 -5.95
C GLY A 289 -5.77 -3.77 -5.11
N THR A 290 -6.54 -4.67 -4.50
CA THR A 290 -5.99 -5.87 -3.84
C THR A 290 -5.77 -7.04 -4.79
N SER A 291 -6.15 -6.90 -6.06
CA SER A 291 -6.15 -8.00 -7.02
C SER A 291 -4.90 -8.03 -7.88
N GLY A 292 -4.03 -8.98 -7.57
CA GLY A 292 -2.81 -9.29 -8.30
C GLY A 292 -1.96 -10.25 -7.47
N ASN A 293 -0.86 -10.75 -8.03
CA ASN A 293 0.15 -11.44 -7.23
C ASN A 293 0.64 -10.48 -6.12
N VAL A 294 0.92 -10.98 -4.91
CA VAL A 294 1.37 -10.16 -3.75
C VAL A 294 2.51 -9.21 -4.11
N ARG A 295 3.35 -9.59 -5.08
CA ARG A 295 4.46 -8.75 -5.59
C ARG A 295 4.04 -7.51 -6.39
N SER A 296 2.85 -7.54 -6.99
CA SER A 296 2.29 -6.44 -7.79
C SER A 296 1.42 -5.50 -6.97
N GLN A 297 1.11 -5.84 -5.71
CA GLN A 297 0.37 -4.94 -4.82
C GLN A 297 1.20 -3.70 -4.50
N SER A 298 0.53 -2.55 -4.51
CA SER A 298 1.16 -1.28 -4.17
C SER A 298 1.60 -1.25 -2.72
N ARG A 299 2.75 -0.62 -2.47
CA ARG A 299 3.39 -0.43 -1.16
C ARG A 299 3.05 0.92 -0.54
N ILE A 300 2.45 1.81 -1.32
CA ILE A 300 1.98 3.12 -0.89
C ILE A 300 0.49 3.16 -1.20
N SER A 301 -0.34 3.46 -0.21
CA SER A 301 -1.79 3.63 -0.40
C SER A 301 -2.12 5.03 -0.92
N ASP A 302 -3.28 5.18 -1.56
CA ASP A 302 -3.81 6.49 -2.00
C ASP A 302 -3.84 7.50 -0.86
N HIS A 303 -4.23 7.03 0.32
CA HIS A 303 -4.29 7.83 1.53
C HIS A 303 -2.90 8.38 1.89
N GLU A 304 -1.86 7.55 1.86
CA GLU A 304 -0.48 8.00 2.12
C GLU A 304 0.00 9.01 1.07
N ILE A 305 -0.36 8.84 -0.22
CA ILE A 305 -0.03 9.80 -1.28
C ILE A 305 -0.73 11.15 -1.03
N LEU A 306 -2.05 11.11 -0.84
CA LEU A 306 -2.86 12.32 -0.63
C LEU A 306 -2.44 13.07 0.62
N SER A 307 -2.18 12.34 1.70
CA SER A 307 -1.72 12.89 2.96
C SER A 307 -0.43 13.66 2.81
N ALA A 308 0.60 13.04 2.20
CA ALA A 308 1.89 13.69 1.98
C ALA A 308 1.75 14.94 1.10
N LEU A 309 1.00 14.87 0.00
CA LEU A 309 0.81 16.02 -0.90
C LEU A 309 0.03 17.16 -0.24
N LYS A 310 -1.01 16.87 0.55
CA LYS A 310 -1.81 17.88 1.28
C LYS A 310 -1.01 18.65 2.33
N ARG A 311 0.16 18.15 2.74
CA ARG A 311 1.11 18.91 3.59
C ARG A 311 1.76 20.07 2.84
N ARG A 312 1.79 20.01 1.51
CA ARG A 312 2.50 20.96 0.64
C ARG A 312 1.56 21.93 -0.08
N GLY A 313 0.30 21.57 -0.28
CA GLY A 313 -0.66 22.46 -0.92
C GLY A 313 -1.98 21.79 -1.33
N ASP A 314 -2.70 22.43 -2.25
CA ASP A 314 -3.98 21.95 -2.75
C ASP A 314 -3.80 20.79 -3.73
N VAL A 315 -4.62 19.74 -3.60
CA VAL A 315 -4.44 18.48 -4.35
C VAL A 315 -5.68 18.11 -5.15
N GLN A 316 -5.51 17.97 -6.46
CA GLN A 316 -6.51 17.50 -7.42
C GLN A 316 -6.11 16.13 -7.98
N ILE A 317 -7.09 15.26 -8.22
CA ILE A 317 -6.86 13.90 -8.76
C ILE A 317 -7.52 13.81 -10.14
N TYR A 318 -6.76 13.33 -11.12
CA TYR A 318 -7.25 13.03 -12.47
C TYR A 318 -7.08 11.54 -12.74
N GLU A 319 -8.08 10.92 -13.36
CA GLU A 319 -8.06 9.49 -13.67
C GLU A 319 -8.25 9.25 -15.17
N THR A 320 -7.65 8.18 -15.68
CA THR A 320 -7.87 7.66 -17.04
C THR A 320 -7.82 6.14 -17.03
N ASP A 321 -8.49 5.50 -18.00
CA ASP A 321 -8.58 4.04 -18.07
C ASP A 321 -7.21 3.41 -18.36
N PHE A 322 -6.83 2.40 -17.58
CA PHE A 322 -5.56 1.69 -17.73
C PHE A 322 -5.76 0.27 -18.23
N LYS A 323 -5.27 0.00 -19.46
CA LYS A 323 -5.19 -1.36 -20.00
C LYS A 323 -3.88 -2.02 -19.58
N GLN A 324 -3.93 -2.93 -18.60
CA GLN A 324 -2.75 -3.70 -18.17
C GLN A 324 -2.22 -4.60 -19.30
N PHE A 325 -0.90 -4.70 -19.42
CA PHE A 325 -0.26 -5.69 -20.27
C PHE A 325 -0.45 -7.09 -19.65
N THR A 326 -1.24 -7.96 -20.30
CA THR A 326 -1.52 -9.31 -19.81
C THR A 326 -0.82 -10.36 -20.68
N THR A 327 -0.34 -11.43 -20.06
CA THR A 327 0.19 -12.61 -20.78
C THR A 327 -0.90 -13.66 -21.04
N GLY A 328 -2.18 -13.23 -21.15
CA GLY A 328 -3.32 -14.09 -21.49
C GLY A 328 -3.97 -14.89 -20.36
N LYS A 329 -3.70 -14.62 -19.07
CA LYS A 329 -4.29 -15.37 -17.93
C LYS A 329 -5.11 -14.54 -16.93
N SER A 330 -5.37 -13.27 -17.20
CA SER A 330 -6.19 -12.42 -16.33
C SER A 330 -6.88 -11.34 -17.13
N SER A 331 -8.21 -11.35 -17.17
CA SER A 331 -9.04 -10.23 -17.60
C SER A 331 -9.54 -9.49 -16.36
N LYS A 332 -9.26 -8.20 -16.27
CA LYS A 332 -9.99 -7.27 -15.42
C LYS A 332 -10.05 -5.92 -16.12
N ASP A 333 -11.27 -5.43 -16.29
CA ASP A 333 -11.62 -4.28 -17.14
C ASP A 333 -11.72 -2.95 -16.37
N ASP A 334 -11.09 -2.81 -15.19
CA ASP A 334 -11.38 -1.68 -14.28
C ASP A 334 -10.15 -1.12 -13.54
N LEU A 335 -8.96 -1.19 -14.15
CA LEU A 335 -7.76 -0.54 -13.60
C LEU A 335 -7.71 0.91 -14.11
N LYS A 336 -7.42 1.87 -13.22
CA LYS A 336 -7.25 3.28 -13.57
C LYS A 336 -5.82 3.74 -13.33
N GLU A 337 -5.29 4.52 -14.26
CA GLU A 337 -4.07 5.31 -14.06
C GLU A 337 -4.49 6.68 -13.53
N ARG A 338 -3.81 7.16 -12.49
CA ARG A 338 -4.17 8.39 -11.80
C ARG A 338 -2.97 9.32 -11.72
N ILE A 339 -3.24 10.61 -11.90
CA ILE A 339 -2.29 11.69 -11.67
C ILE A 339 -2.81 12.52 -10.50
N PHE A 340 -2.03 12.62 -9.44
CA PHE A 340 -2.25 13.57 -8.36
C PHE A 340 -1.46 14.84 -8.69
N LEU A 341 -2.17 15.95 -8.86
CA LEU A 341 -1.59 17.28 -9.00
C LEU A 341 -1.66 18.00 -7.67
N CYS A 342 -0.52 18.43 -7.14
CA CYS A 342 -0.42 19.30 -5.97
C CYS A 342 0.08 20.69 -6.40
N LYS A 343 -0.70 21.73 -6.13
CA LYS A 343 -0.30 23.15 -6.28
C LYS A 343 0.29 23.60 -4.94
N VAL A 344 1.61 23.79 -4.90
CA VAL A 344 2.35 24.01 -3.65
C VAL A 344 2.11 25.43 -3.12
N ASP A 345 1.77 25.55 -1.85
CA ASP A 345 1.59 26.83 -1.17
C ASP A 345 2.91 27.29 -0.54
N VAL A 346 3.52 28.32 -1.14
CA VAL A 346 4.83 28.89 -0.73
C VAL A 346 4.80 29.44 0.71
N SER A 347 3.62 29.73 1.28
CA SER A 347 3.46 30.22 2.65
C SER A 347 3.51 29.10 3.71
N THR A 348 3.37 27.84 3.29
CA THR A 348 3.49 26.67 4.18
C THR A 348 4.96 26.40 4.49
N LYS A 349 5.53 27.14 5.46
CA LYS A 349 6.64 26.59 6.25
C LYS A 349 6.12 25.30 6.87
N THR A 350 6.88 24.21 6.76
CA THR A 350 6.59 22.86 7.28
C THR A 350 6.37 22.87 8.80
N ASN A 351 5.25 23.43 9.25
CA ASN A 351 4.66 23.05 10.51
C ASN A 351 4.08 21.65 10.27
N LYS A 352 4.48 20.69 11.11
CA LYS A 352 3.98 19.30 11.12
C LYS A 352 2.49 19.20 11.48
N SER A 353 1.66 20.09 10.97
CA SER A 353 0.22 20.15 11.16
C SER A 353 -0.40 20.11 9.76
N VAL A 354 -0.80 18.91 9.36
CA VAL A 354 -1.39 18.65 8.04
C VAL A 354 -2.88 18.94 8.10
N ILE A 355 -3.36 19.72 7.15
CA ILE A 355 -4.79 20.00 7.01
C ILE A 355 -5.47 18.78 6.38
N ALA A 356 -6.41 18.19 7.12
CA ALA A 356 -7.10 16.96 6.77
C ALA A 356 -8.03 17.08 5.56
N SER A 357 -7.99 16.07 4.70
CA SER A 357 -8.95 15.81 3.61
C SER A 357 -10.31 15.37 4.14
N LYS A 358 -11.41 15.95 3.64
CA LYS A 358 -12.78 15.50 3.95
C LYS A 358 -13.22 14.21 3.26
N ASN A 359 -12.50 13.73 2.25
CA ASN A 359 -12.88 12.55 1.48
C ASN A 359 -11.71 11.57 1.44
N ASN A 360 -11.87 10.44 2.12
CA ASN A 360 -10.98 9.28 2.02
C ASN A 360 -11.61 8.29 1.01
N PRO A 361 -10.83 7.52 0.24
CA PRO A 361 -11.40 6.50 -0.65
C PRO A 361 -11.85 5.26 0.15
N VAL A 362 -13.12 4.90 -0.02
CA VAL A 362 -13.83 3.84 0.72
C VAL A 362 -13.25 2.45 0.44
N GLN A 363 -12.97 1.69 1.51
CA GLN A 363 -12.62 0.27 1.40
C GLN A 363 -13.81 -0.55 0.86
N SER A 364 -13.61 -1.37 -0.17
CA SER A 364 -14.63 -2.32 -0.64
C SER A 364 -14.87 -3.43 0.41
N GLY A 365 -16.06 -3.49 1.00
CA GLY A 365 -16.50 -4.54 1.93
C GLY A 365 -16.87 -4.06 3.34
N PHE A 366 -17.08 -4.98 4.27
CA PHE A 366 -17.38 -4.63 5.67
C PHE A 366 -16.15 -4.03 6.37
N VAL A 367 -16.34 -2.92 7.07
CA VAL A 367 -15.32 -2.27 7.90
C VAL A 367 -15.13 -3.05 9.20
N LYS A 368 -13.88 -3.30 9.58
CA LYS A 368 -13.56 -3.96 10.84
C LYS A 368 -13.22 -2.92 11.89
N SER A 369 -13.79 -3.07 13.08
CA SER A 369 -13.38 -2.26 14.24
C SER A 369 -11.90 -2.46 14.58
N PRO A 370 -11.17 -1.38 14.91
CA PRO A 370 -9.80 -1.48 15.41
C PRO A 370 -9.72 -2.08 16.82
N LEU A 371 -10.83 -2.09 17.56
CA LEU A 371 -10.92 -2.68 18.89
C LEU A 371 -11.30 -4.16 18.77
N ASN A 372 -10.43 -5.06 19.26
CA ASN A 372 -10.76 -6.47 19.27
C ASN A 372 -11.64 -6.79 20.49
N TYR A 373 -12.95 -6.77 20.27
CA TYR A 373 -13.94 -7.06 21.30
C TYR A 373 -14.39 -8.51 21.23
N THR A 374 -14.39 -9.20 22.38
CA THR A 374 -14.87 -10.58 22.48
C THR A 374 -16.33 -10.67 22.03
N GLY A 375 -16.65 -11.65 21.19
CA GLY A 375 -18.00 -11.82 20.62
C GLY A 375 -18.29 -10.97 19.38
N GLY A 376 -17.33 -10.17 18.89
CA GLY A 376 -17.53 -9.27 17.75
C GLY A 376 -18.05 -9.96 16.48
N LYS A 377 -19.18 -9.48 15.96
CA LYS A 377 -19.95 -10.08 14.85
C LYS A 377 -19.42 -9.81 13.44
N HIS A 378 -18.20 -9.30 13.29
CA HIS A 378 -17.66 -8.90 11.99
C HIS A 378 -17.71 -10.03 10.94
N LYS A 379 -17.41 -11.28 11.33
CA LYS A 379 -17.48 -12.45 10.45
C LYS A 379 -18.91 -12.87 10.09
N LEU A 380 -19.88 -12.52 10.93
CA LEU A 380 -21.30 -12.84 10.77
C LEU A 380 -22.07 -11.75 10.02
N LEU A 381 -21.48 -10.56 9.80
CA LEU A 381 -22.09 -9.48 9.03
C LEU A 381 -22.70 -9.93 7.70
N PRO A 382 -22.06 -10.76 6.86
CA PRO A 382 -22.65 -11.20 5.59
C PRO A 382 -23.96 -11.99 5.73
N GLN A 383 -24.21 -12.60 6.90
CA GLN A 383 -25.42 -13.35 7.20
C GLN A 383 -26.46 -12.46 7.87
N ILE A 384 -26.10 -11.79 8.98
CA ILE A 384 -27.08 -11.05 9.79
C ILE A 384 -27.61 -9.79 9.08
N THR A 385 -26.79 -9.10 8.29
CA THR A 385 -27.21 -7.87 7.59
C THR A 385 -28.26 -8.15 6.51
N LYS A 386 -28.31 -9.37 5.97
CA LYS A 386 -29.36 -9.79 5.02
C LYS A 386 -30.73 -9.97 5.67
N LEU A 387 -30.75 -10.17 6.99
CA LEU A 387 -31.97 -10.36 7.78
C LEU A 387 -32.48 -9.03 8.35
N PHE A 388 -31.70 -7.95 8.26
CA PHE A 388 -32.12 -6.63 8.71
C PHE A 388 -33.12 -6.00 7.73
N PRO A 389 -34.05 -5.15 8.20
CA PRO A 389 -34.92 -4.39 7.31
C PRO A 389 -34.12 -3.47 6.39
N SER A 390 -34.64 -3.19 5.19
CA SER A 390 -33.98 -2.32 4.21
C SER A 390 -34.30 -0.83 4.44
N ASP A 391 -35.35 -0.53 5.19
CA ASP A 391 -35.98 0.79 5.36
C ASP A 391 -35.73 1.40 6.75
N ILE A 392 -34.50 1.28 7.25
CA ILE A 392 -34.16 1.71 8.61
C ILE A 392 -33.91 3.23 8.68
N LYS A 393 -34.71 3.93 9.49
CA LYS A 393 -34.48 5.35 9.81
C LYS A 393 -33.31 5.52 10.77
N THR A 394 -33.41 4.93 11.96
CA THR A 394 -32.36 4.94 12.98
C THR A 394 -32.01 3.52 13.37
N PHE A 395 -30.73 3.16 13.23
CA PHE A 395 -30.20 1.87 13.69
C PHE A 395 -29.62 2.03 15.09
N TYR A 396 -30.14 1.26 16.05
CA TYR A 396 -29.61 1.21 17.41
C TYR A 396 -28.81 -0.08 17.59
N ASP A 397 -27.49 0.05 17.75
CA ASP A 397 -26.59 -1.05 18.13
C ASP A 397 -26.40 -1.00 19.66
N VAL A 398 -27.26 -1.72 20.39
CA VAL A 398 -27.46 -1.50 21.84
C VAL A 398 -26.33 -2.06 22.72
N PHE A 399 -25.62 -3.07 22.20
CA PHE A 399 -24.46 -3.69 22.83
C PHE A 399 -23.27 -3.63 21.88
N SER A 400 -22.96 -2.41 21.44
CA SER A 400 -22.09 -2.21 20.28
C SER A 400 -20.68 -2.79 20.48
N GLY A 401 -20.14 -2.83 21.70
CA GLY A 401 -18.78 -3.28 21.94
C GLY A 401 -17.79 -2.48 21.09
N GLY A 402 -17.09 -3.14 20.17
CA GLY A 402 -16.24 -2.47 19.17
C GLY A 402 -17.00 -1.76 18.03
N ALA A 403 -18.33 -1.76 18.03
CA ALA A 403 -19.23 -1.22 17.00
C ALA A 403 -19.07 -1.86 15.61
N ASN A 404 -18.72 -3.15 15.54
CA ASN A 404 -18.59 -3.87 14.27
C ASN A 404 -19.92 -3.95 13.50
N VAL A 405 -21.06 -4.02 14.18
CA VAL A 405 -22.38 -4.05 13.52
C VAL A 405 -22.81 -2.63 13.16
N GLY A 406 -22.82 -1.71 14.13
CA GLY A 406 -23.19 -0.32 13.91
C GLY A 406 -22.43 0.36 12.77
N ILE A 407 -21.10 0.25 12.69
CA ILE A 407 -20.30 0.88 11.61
C ILE A 407 -20.69 0.40 10.20
N ASN A 408 -21.19 -0.83 10.11
CA ASN A 408 -21.60 -1.48 8.86
C ASN A 408 -23.10 -1.44 8.60
N ALA A 409 -23.90 -0.88 9.52
CA ALA A 409 -25.33 -0.73 9.31
C ALA A 409 -25.63 0.27 8.18
N THR A 410 -26.75 0.04 7.50
CA THR A 410 -27.29 0.92 6.46
C THR A 410 -28.53 1.59 7.03
N ALA A 411 -28.39 2.84 7.50
CA ALA A 411 -29.46 3.65 8.07
C ALA A 411 -29.12 5.13 7.98
N LYS A 412 -30.12 6.01 8.10
CA LYS A 412 -29.89 7.48 8.08
C LYS A 412 -29.12 7.95 9.31
N ASN A 413 -29.40 7.37 10.46
CA ASN A 413 -28.71 7.63 11.72
C ASN A 413 -28.34 6.30 12.38
N ILE A 414 -27.18 6.24 13.02
CA ILE A 414 -26.69 5.05 13.73
C ILE A 414 -26.32 5.46 15.15
N ILE A 415 -26.85 4.75 16.13
CA ILE A 415 -26.59 5.00 17.55
C ILE A 415 -26.00 3.72 18.15
N CYS A 416 -24.73 3.78 18.51
CA CYS A 416 -24.00 2.69 19.15
C CYS A 416 -23.96 2.94 20.66
N ILE A 417 -24.52 2.03 21.44
CA ILE A 417 -24.57 2.09 22.89
C ILE A 417 -23.60 1.07 23.46
N GLU A 418 -22.85 1.47 24.48
CA GLU A 418 -21.93 0.59 25.19
C GLU A 418 -21.82 1.03 26.66
N LYS A 419 -21.91 0.07 27.58
CA LYS A 419 -21.87 0.32 29.02
C LYS A 419 -20.46 0.66 29.50
N ASN A 420 -19.43 0.13 28.85
CA ASN A 420 -18.05 0.42 29.19
C ASN A 420 -17.62 1.81 28.68
N ARG A 421 -17.47 2.76 29.60
CA ARG A 421 -17.08 4.15 29.28
C ARG A 421 -15.78 4.25 28.50
N TYR A 422 -14.81 3.38 28.76
CA TYR A 422 -13.50 3.44 28.10
C TYR A 422 -13.58 3.00 26.63
N VAL A 423 -14.43 2.03 26.33
CA VAL A 423 -14.69 1.59 24.95
C VAL A 423 -15.36 2.71 24.17
N VAL A 424 -16.38 3.36 24.75
CA VAL A 424 -17.03 4.53 24.14
C VAL A 424 -16.03 5.66 23.91
N SER A 425 -15.18 5.97 24.89
CA SER A 425 -14.16 7.01 24.73
C SER A 425 -13.15 6.68 23.64
N LEU A 426 -12.73 5.42 23.50
CA LEU A 426 -11.85 4.98 22.41
C LEU A 426 -12.52 5.13 21.04
N LEU A 427 -13.77 4.70 20.90
CA LEU A 427 -14.52 4.84 19.65
C LEU A 427 -14.70 6.33 19.27
N LYS A 428 -14.99 7.19 20.25
CA LYS A 428 -15.07 8.64 20.06
C LYS A 428 -13.73 9.27 19.69
N LEU A 429 -12.63 8.86 20.33
CA LEU A 429 -11.30 9.35 19.97
C LEU A 429 -10.98 8.99 18.50
N ILE A 430 -11.23 7.74 18.12
CA ILE A 430 -10.98 7.27 16.75
C ILE A 430 -11.89 7.96 15.75
N GLN A 431 -13.13 8.33 16.12
CA GLN A 431 -14.05 9.07 15.26
C GLN A 431 -13.66 10.56 15.14
N ASN A 432 -13.35 11.23 16.26
CA ASN A 432 -13.26 12.68 16.31
C ASN A 432 -12.09 13.26 15.50
N ASP A 433 -10.93 12.61 15.55
CA ASP A 433 -9.72 13.10 14.91
C ASP A 433 -9.71 12.61 13.46
N ASN A 434 -9.14 13.35 12.52
CA ASN A 434 -8.83 12.72 11.23
C ASN A 434 -7.74 11.66 11.46
N PHE A 435 -7.73 10.61 10.62
CA PHE A 435 -6.82 9.50 10.84
C PHE A 435 -5.34 9.92 10.92
N GLU A 436 -4.91 10.97 10.22
CA GLU A 436 -3.51 11.38 10.23
C GLU A 436 -3.07 12.01 11.54
N ASP A 437 -3.86 12.93 12.11
CA ASP A 437 -3.57 13.49 13.43
C ASP A 437 -3.59 12.39 14.50
N LEU A 438 -4.56 11.48 14.42
CA LEU A 438 -4.63 10.33 15.31
C LEU A 438 -3.39 9.42 15.16
N ASN A 439 -3.01 9.11 13.92
CA ASN A 439 -1.89 8.24 13.61
C ASN A 439 -0.55 8.87 14.03
N GLN A 440 -0.38 10.18 13.84
CA GLN A 440 0.80 10.91 14.30
C GLN A 440 0.87 10.92 15.84
N ASN A 441 -0.23 11.21 16.53
CA ASN A 441 -0.26 11.15 18.00
C ASN A 441 0.08 9.75 18.52
N VAL A 442 -0.44 8.69 17.88
CA VAL A 442 -0.08 7.30 18.18
C VAL A 442 1.43 7.07 17.97
N VAL A 443 2.00 7.54 16.86
CA VAL A 443 3.44 7.43 16.57
C VAL A 443 4.28 8.18 17.59
N ASP A 444 3.89 9.40 17.98
CA ASP A 444 4.61 10.21 18.96
C ASP A 444 4.63 9.54 20.34
N ILE A 445 3.51 8.92 20.76
CA ILE A 445 3.45 8.12 21.99
C ILE A 445 4.36 6.89 21.85
N ILE A 446 4.31 6.18 20.72
CA ILE A 446 5.16 5.02 20.47
C ILE A 446 6.65 5.38 20.60
N ASP A 447 7.08 6.48 19.99
CA ASP A 447 8.46 6.94 20.04
C ASP A 447 8.84 7.43 21.44
N LYS A 448 7.98 8.18 22.10
CA LYS A 448 8.18 8.66 23.49
C LYS A 448 8.45 7.51 24.46
N PHE A 449 7.72 6.40 24.34
CA PHE A 449 7.85 5.25 25.23
C PHE A 449 8.87 4.21 24.74
N GLY A 450 9.40 4.35 23.53
CA GLY A 450 10.35 3.40 22.94
C GLY A 450 9.73 2.06 22.53
N LEU A 451 8.47 2.08 22.07
CA LEU A 451 7.80 0.91 21.53
C LEU A 451 8.27 0.62 20.09
N SER A 452 8.21 -0.65 19.67
CA SER A 452 8.60 -1.07 18.32
C SER A 452 7.64 -0.57 17.23
N GLN A 453 8.17 -0.35 16.03
CA GLN A 453 7.49 0.11 14.82
C GLN A 453 7.85 -0.81 13.64
N SER A 454 7.47 -2.08 13.72
CA SER A 454 7.80 -3.12 12.72
C SER A 454 7.19 -2.86 11.35
N TYR A 455 6.13 -2.06 11.26
CA TYR A 455 5.60 -1.59 9.98
C TYR A 455 6.64 -0.76 9.22
N ILE A 456 7.39 0.08 9.93
CA ILE A 456 8.39 1.00 9.39
C ILE A 456 9.76 0.31 9.32
N LYS A 457 10.24 -0.24 10.44
CA LYS A 457 11.61 -0.75 10.58
C LYS A 457 11.77 -2.24 10.29
N GLY A 458 10.65 -2.98 10.17
CA GLY A 458 10.65 -4.44 10.02
C GLY A 458 10.98 -5.19 11.30
N TYR A 459 10.65 -6.48 11.36
CA TYR A 459 10.94 -7.33 12.53
C TYR A 459 12.45 -7.54 12.73
N ASN A 460 13.22 -7.70 11.65
CA ASN A 460 14.66 -7.94 11.71
C ASN A 460 15.44 -6.83 12.42
N HIS A 461 14.98 -5.57 12.33
CA HIS A 461 15.58 -4.45 13.06
C HIS A 461 15.54 -4.65 14.58
N TYR A 462 14.56 -5.39 15.07
CA TYR A 462 14.37 -5.71 16.49
C TYR A 462 14.93 -7.08 16.87
N GLY A 463 15.70 -7.73 15.97
CA GLY A 463 16.31 -9.04 16.22
C GLY A 463 15.31 -10.19 16.33
N VAL A 464 14.09 -10.01 15.81
CA VAL A 464 13.01 -11.01 15.87
C VAL A 464 12.39 -11.25 14.50
N ASP A 465 11.51 -12.24 14.41
CA ASP A 465 10.68 -12.51 13.23
C ASP A 465 9.18 -12.38 13.57
N SER A 466 8.31 -12.58 12.58
CA SER A 466 6.87 -12.47 12.76
C SER A 466 6.25 -13.58 13.63
N SER A 467 6.97 -14.68 13.86
CA SER A 467 6.49 -15.85 14.64
C SER A 467 6.77 -15.67 16.14
N SER A 468 8.02 -15.32 16.44
CA SER A 468 8.51 -14.92 17.77
C SER A 468 7.79 -13.65 18.26
N GLY A 469 7.66 -12.65 17.38
CA GLY A 469 6.95 -11.40 17.65
C GLY A 469 7.72 -10.43 18.53
N LEU A 470 7.08 -9.30 18.86
CA LEU A 470 7.72 -8.14 19.51
C LEU A 470 7.38 -8.02 21.01
N GLY A 471 6.71 -9.03 21.57
CA GLY A 471 6.25 -8.98 22.96
C GLY A 471 7.40 -8.80 23.95
N GLN A 472 8.51 -9.52 23.74
CA GLN A 472 9.68 -9.40 24.61
C GLN A 472 10.36 -8.04 24.48
N TYR A 473 10.52 -7.53 23.25
CA TYR A 473 11.10 -6.21 22.99
C TYR A 473 10.27 -5.08 23.63
N ASN A 474 8.95 -5.14 23.46
CA ASN A 474 8.04 -4.09 23.92
C ASN A 474 7.74 -4.16 25.43
N LYS A 475 8.13 -5.23 26.14
CA LYS A 475 7.63 -5.53 27.50
C LYS A 475 7.81 -4.37 28.46
N ASP A 476 9.03 -3.83 28.57
CA ASP A 476 9.34 -2.80 29.57
C ASP A 476 8.74 -1.45 29.18
N ALA A 477 8.81 -1.06 27.90
CA ALA A 477 8.18 0.13 27.36
C ALA A 477 6.65 0.11 27.54
N PHE A 478 6.02 -1.04 27.28
CA PHE A 478 4.60 -1.26 27.46
C PHE A 478 4.19 -1.15 28.94
N LEU A 479 4.97 -1.72 29.87
CA LEU A 479 4.70 -1.60 31.31
C LEU A 479 4.79 -0.14 31.78
N LYS A 480 5.77 0.63 31.28
CA LYS A 480 5.88 2.07 31.56
C LYS A 480 4.65 2.84 31.06
N LEU A 481 4.24 2.62 29.82
CA LEU A 481 3.03 3.21 29.25
C LEU A 481 1.78 2.83 30.05
N ARG A 482 1.67 1.55 30.44
CA ARG A 482 0.53 1.04 31.20
C ARG A 482 0.45 1.68 32.58
N ASN A 483 1.58 1.81 33.26
CA ASN A 483 1.65 2.47 34.55
C ASN A 483 1.30 3.96 34.42
N GLU A 484 1.76 4.63 33.36
CA GLU A 484 1.42 6.03 33.10
C GLU A 484 -0.08 6.23 32.89
N TYR A 485 -0.71 5.40 32.04
CA TYR A 485 -2.16 5.45 31.85
C TYR A 485 -2.92 5.18 33.15
N ASN A 486 -2.52 4.16 33.93
CA ASN A 486 -3.24 3.74 35.13
C ASN A 486 -3.18 4.75 36.29
N LYS A 487 -2.26 5.73 36.26
CA LYS A 487 -2.22 6.83 37.26
C LYS A 487 -3.52 7.64 37.24
N GLU A 488 -3.83 8.24 36.10
CA GLU A 488 -4.95 9.18 35.96
C GLU A 488 -6.15 8.58 35.20
N LYS A 489 -5.95 7.57 34.34
CA LYS A 489 -7.00 6.89 33.55
C LYS A 489 -7.82 7.81 32.63
N THR A 490 -7.33 9.03 32.36
CA THR A 490 -7.99 10.06 31.54
C THR A 490 -7.44 10.17 30.12
N ARG A 491 -6.17 9.79 29.91
CA ARG A 491 -5.48 9.86 28.62
C ARG A 491 -5.86 8.68 27.71
N ILE A 492 -6.94 8.86 26.95
CA ILE A 492 -7.52 7.83 26.07
C ILE A 492 -6.62 7.51 24.87
N ASP A 493 -5.78 8.46 24.46
CA ASP A 493 -4.72 8.25 23.48
C ASP A 493 -3.65 7.24 23.97
N LEU A 494 -3.23 7.32 25.23
CA LEU A 494 -2.36 6.31 25.84
C LEU A 494 -3.07 4.95 25.91
N LEU A 495 -4.37 4.94 26.23
CA LEU A 495 -5.18 3.72 26.23
C LEU A 495 -5.25 3.11 24.82
N LEU A 496 -5.41 3.91 23.77
CA LEU A 496 -5.43 3.42 22.39
C LEU A 496 -4.12 2.71 22.06
N VAL A 497 -2.97 3.31 22.37
CA VAL A 497 -1.65 2.66 22.16
C VAL A 497 -1.52 1.38 22.99
N LEU A 498 -1.98 1.37 24.24
CA LEU A 498 -2.01 0.14 25.05
C LEU A 498 -2.84 -0.96 24.39
N VAL A 499 -4.01 -0.64 23.86
CA VAL A 499 -4.86 -1.61 23.16
C VAL A 499 -4.19 -2.09 21.87
N LEU A 500 -3.51 -1.23 21.12
CA LEU A 500 -2.83 -1.62 19.89
C LEU A 500 -1.62 -2.55 20.11
N TYR A 501 -1.04 -2.55 21.31
CA TYR A 501 0.11 -3.37 21.71
C TYR A 501 -0.24 -4.48 22.71
N SER A 502 -1.49 -4.59 23.17
CA SER A 502 -1.89 -5.59 24.15
C SER A 502 -2.05 -6.98 23.53
N PHE A 503 -2.06 -8.01 24.37
CA PHE A 503 -2.37 -9.36 23.94
C PHE A 503 -3.72 -9.41 23.18
N ASN A 504 -3.66 -9.84 21.92
CA ASN A 504 -4.78 -9.89 20.98
C ASN A 504 -5.54 -8.56 20.78
N ASN A 505 -4.95 -7.42 21.09
CA ASN A 505 -5.59 -6.10 21.02
C ASN A 505 -6.92 -6.02 21.80
N GLN A 506 -7.03 -6.82 22.88
CA GLN A 506 -8.21 -6.85 23.73
C GLN A 506 -8.22 -5.64 24.68
N ILE A 507 -9.38 -5.43 25.30
CA ILE A 507 -9.59 -4.42 26.34
C ILE A 507 -10.02 -5.14 27.61
N ARG A 508 -9.28 -4.95 28.70
CA ARG A 508 -9.62 -5.51 30.01
C ARG A 508 -9.15 -4.60 31.13
N PHE A 509 -10.03 -4.41 32.10
CA PHE A 509 -9.78 -3.65 33.32
C PHE A 509 -10.00 -4.54 34.54
N ASN A 510 -9.24 -4.32 35.61
CA ASN A 510 -9.49 -4.96 36.90
C ASN A 510 -10.61 -4.24 37.68
N SER A 511 -10.96 -4.73 38.86
CA SER A 511 -11.96 -4.11 39.75
C SER A 511 -11.60 -2.71 40.24
N LYS A 512 -10.32 -2.30 40.18
CA LYS A 512 -9.85 -0.94 40.45
C LYS A 512 -9.94 -0.01 39.23
N GLY A 513 -10.39 -0.53 38.08
CA GLY A 513 -10.45 0.20 36.82
C GLY A 513 -9.10 0.36 36.12
N ASP A 514 -8.06 -0.34 36.55
CA ASP A 514 -6.74 -0.31 35.90
C ASP A 514 -6.72 -1.24 34.69
N PHE A 515 -6.11 -0.79 33.59
CA PHE A 515 -5.83 -1.63 32.44
C PHE A 515 -4.82 -2.71 32.83
N ASN A 516 -5.16 -3.98 32.59
CA ASN A 516 -4.43 -5.13 33.17
C ASN A 516 -3.99 -6.20 32.16
N LEU A 517 -4.03 -5.94 30.86
CA LEU A 517 -3.52 -6.89 29.86
C LEU A 517 -1.99 -6.86 29.80
N PRO A 518 -1.35 -8.00 29.51
CA PRO A 518 0.05 -8.04 29.15
C PRO A 518 0.26 -7.54 27.71
N VAL A 519 1.52 -7.23 27.38
CA VAL A 519 1.94 -6.91 26.02
C VAL A 519 1.69 -8.11 25.09
N GLY A 520 1.26 -7.83 23.87
CA GLY A 520 1.04 -8.82 22.82
C GLY A 520 2.29 -9.10 21.99
N LYS A 521 2.22 -10.11 21.12
CA LYS A 521 3.29 -10.41 20.16
C LYS A 521 3.35 -9.42 18.99
N ARG A 522 2.33 -8.57 18.83
CA ARG A 522 2.17 -7.65 17.70
C ARG A 522 2.19 -6.23 18.21
N ASP A 523 2.71 -5.33 17.38
CA ASP A 523 2.73 -3.89 17.56
C ASP A 523 1.69 -3.22 16.63
N TYR A 524 1.76 -1.90 16.51
CA TYR A 524 0.95 -1.10 15.58
C TYR A 524 1.37 -1.30 14.10
N ASN A 525 1.06 -2.50 13.61
CA ASN A 525 1.37 -2.99 12.27
C ASN A 525 0.36 -2.49 11.21
N GLY A 526 0.63 -2.80 9.93
CA GLY A 526 -0.18 -2.35 8.80
C GLY A 526 -1.66 -2.78 8.84
N SER A 527 -1.99 -3.95 9.43
CA SER A 527 -3.39 -4.38 9.58
C SER A 527 -4.13 -3.53 10.60
N SER A 528 -3.49 -3.25 11.74
CA SER A 528 -4.04 -2.36 12.77
C SER A 528 -4.23 -0.94 12.23
N ARG A 529 -3.21 -0.38 11.56
CA ARG A 529 -3.27 0.94 10.90
C ARG A 529 -4.45 1.03 9.94
N LYS A 530 -4.58 0.04 9.06
CA LYS A 530 -5.69 -0.04 8.10
C LYS A 530 -7.06 -0.04 8.78
N ASN A 531 -7.25 -0.83 9.84
CA ASN A 531 -8.54 -0.89 10.54
C ASN A 531 -8.88 0.43 11.24
N VAL A 532 -7.90 1.11 11.84
CA VAL A 532 -8.10 2.43 12.46
C VAL A 532 -8.49 3.46 11.39
N ALA A 533 -7.78 3.49 10.25
CA ALA A 533 -8.08 4.40 9.14
C ALA A 533 -9.49 4.19 8.57
N ALA A 534 -9.84 2.94 8.25
CA ALA A 534 -11.14 2.61 7.68
C ALA A 534 -12.30 2.92 8.64
N PHE A 535 -12.11 2.64 9.94
CA PHE A 535 -13.11 2.96 10.95
C PHE A 535 -13.28 4.47 11.13
N ASN A 536 -12.16 5.20 11.23
CA ASN A 536 -12.17 6.65 11.31
C ASN A 536 -12.95 7.26 10.14
N GLN A 537 -12.62 6.88 8.92
CA GLN A 537 -13.30 7.35 7.72
C GLN A 537 -14.81 7.10 7.78
N VAL A 538 -15.24 5.84 7.90
CA VAL A 538 -16.66 5.49 7.78
C VAL A 538 -17.48 6.03 8.94
N SER A 539 -16.89 6.15 10.13
CA SER A 539 -17.57 6.74 11.29
C SER A 539 -17.78 8.25 11.16
N ASN A 540 -17.00 8.94 10.31
CA ASN A 540 -17.17 10.36 9.99
C ASN A 540 -18.07 10.60 8.78
N GLU A 541 -18.05 9.70 7.79
CA GLU A 541 -18.94 9.77 6.63
C GLU A 541 -20.40 9.48 6.99
N LYS A 542 -20.63 8.56 7.94
CA LYS A 542 -21.96 8.20 8.44
C LYS A 542 -22.32 9.02 9.68
N LYS A 543 -23.62 9.26 9.89
CA LYS A 543 -24.14 9.87 11.12
C LYS A 543 -24.16 8.86 12.27
N ILE A 544 -22.98 8.55 12.83
CA ILE A 544 -22.81 7.61 13.94
C ILE A 544 -22.59 8.36 15.25
N ALA A 545 -23.34 7.99 16.29
CA ALA A 545 -23.16 8.49 17.65
C ALA A 545 -22.84 7.35 18.62
N PHE A 546 -21.75 7.49 19.39
CA PHE A 546 -21.39 6.58 20.47
C PHE A 546 -21.90 7.10 21.82
N LYS A 547 -22.67 6.29 22.54
CA LYS A 547 -23.27 6.65 23.83
C LYS A 547 -22.85 5.68 24.94
N ASN A 548 -22.47 6.24 26.09
CA ASN A 548 -22.18 5.47 27.28
C ASN A 548 -23.42 5.35 28.16
N CYS A 549 -24.16 4.25 28.03
CA CYS A 549 -25.34 3.97 28.86
C CYS A 549 -25.62 2.47 28.94
N ASP A 550 -26.45 2.07 29.90
CA ASP A 550 -26.96 0.70 30.03
C ASP A 550 -28.06 0.45 28.99
N PHE A 551 -28.22 -0.79 28.52
CA PHE A 551 -29.20 -1.12 27.48
C PHE A 551 -30.64 -0.75 27.87
N ARG A 552 -30.96 -0.76 29.18
CA ARG A 552 -32.27 -0.36 29.71
C ARG A 552 -32.63 1.09 29.39
N SER A 553 -31.64 1.94 29.09
CA SER A 553 -31.87 3.32 28.66
C SER A 553 -32.64 3.44 27.34
N ILE A 554 -32.69 2.38 26.53
CA ILE A 554 -33.48 2.36 25.29
C ILE A 554 -34.96 2.68 25.55
N GLU A 555 -35.49 2.37 26.72
CA GLU A 555 -36.89 2.65 27.06
C GLU A 555 -37.22 4.13 27.18
N GLN A 556 -36.20 4.95 27.45
CA GLN A 556 -36.33 6.40 27.58
C GLN A 556 -36.22 7.09 26.21
N VAL A 557 -35.83 6.35 25.18
CA VAL A 557 -35.75 6.86 23.81
C VAL A 557 -37.14 6.81 23.17
N SER A 558 -37.53 7.92 22.54
CA SER A 558 -38.75 7.97 21.72
C SER A 558 -38.52 7.31 20.37
N LEU A 559 -38.61 5.98 20.35
CA LEU A 559 -38.48 5.17 19.13
C LEU A 559 -39.71 5.33 18.23
N VAL A 560 -39.50 5.32 16.92
CA VAL A 560 -40.57 5.33 15.91
C VAL A 560 -40.57 4.02 15.11
N LYS A 561 -41.67 3.73 14.41
CA LYS A 561 -41.88 2.47 13.68
C LYS A 561 -40.74 2.06 12.72
N ASP A 562 -40.12 3.04 12.06
CA ASP A 562 -39.04 2.78 11.10
C ASP A 562 -37.66 2.67 11.76
N ASP A 563 -37.57 2.80 13.07
CA ASP A 563 -36.33 2.52 13.81
C ASP A 563 -36.13 1.00 13.95
N PHE A 564 -34.86 0.61 14.08
CA PHE A 564 -34.47 -0.79 14.21
C PHE A 564 -33.48 -0.96 15.36
N VAL A 565 -33.75 -1.93 16.24
CA VAL A 565 -32.94 -2.19 17.43
C VAL A 565 -32.20 -3.52 17.28
N TYR A 566 -30.88 -3.48 17.18
CA TYR A 566 -30.02 -4.64 17.20
C TYR A 566 -29.37 -4.84 18.56
N LEU A 567 -29.42 -6.05 19.09
CA LEU A 567 -28.90 -6.39 20.42
C LEU A 567 -28.03 -7.64 20.36
N ASP A 568 -26.81 -7.53 20.89
CA ASP A 568 -25.82 -8.60 21.01
C ASP A 568 -25.22 -8.59 22.42
N PRO A 569 -26.00 -8.96 23.45
CA PRO A 569 -25.54 -8.89 24.83
C PRO A 569 -24.48 -9.95 25.13
N PRO A 570 -23.86 -9.87 26.32
CA PRO A 570 -23.27 -11.04 26.94
C PRO A 570 -24.21 -12.26 26.93
N TYR A 571 -23.69 -13.43 26.49
CA TYR A 571 -24.45 -14.68 26.47
C TYR A 571 -24.33 -15.40 27.81
N LEU A 572 -25.44 -15.79 28.43
CA LEU A 572 -25.43 -16.51 29.71
C LEU A 572 -24.66 -17.84 29.66
N LEU A 573 -24.80 -18.58 28.56
CA LEU A 573 -24.06 -19.83 28.32
C LEU A 573 -22.62 -19.61 27.84
N GLY A 574 -22.15 -18.36 27.72
CA GLY A 574 -20.82 -18.00 27.24
C GLY A 574 -19.75 -17.99 28.34
N LEU A 575 -18.53 -18.40 28.01
CA LEU A 575 -17.35 -18.34 28.90
C LEU A 575 -16.54 -17.04 28.77
N ALA A 576 -17.16 -15.95 28.33
CA ALA A 576 -16.42 -14.72 28.06
C ALA A 576 -16.18 -13.91 29.33
N SER A 577 -15.10 -13.11 29.33
CA SER A 577 -14.66 -12.29 30.46
C SER A 577 -15.66 -11.26 30.95
N TYR A 578 -16.71 -10.96 30.18
CA TYR A 578 -17.80 -10.06 30.59
C TYR A 578 -18.86 -10.74 31.51
N ASN A 579 -18.84 -12.08 31.61
CA ASN A 579 -19.63 -12.83 32.59
C ASN A 579 -18.88 -13.02 33.92
N GLU A 580 -17.57 -12.79 33.93
CA GLU A 580 -16.75 -12.87 35.15
C GLU A 580 -17.15 -11.75 36.14
N MET A 581 -17.09 -12.06 37.44
CA MET A 581 -17.45 -11.13 38.54
C MET A 581 -18.90 -10.61 38.53
N GLY A 582 -19.86 -11.35 37.97
CA GLY A 582 -21.28 -10.98 38.03
C GLY A 582 -21.68 -9.87 37.06
N GLY A 583 -20.95 -9.72 35.94
CA GLY A 583 -21.21 -8.67 34.94
C GLY A 583 -22.52 -8.83 34.16
N TRP A 584 -22.94 -10.07 33.87
CA TRP A 584 -24.23 -10.40 33.27
C TRP A 584 -24.89 -11.55 34.04
N THR A 585 -26.14 -11.34 34.45
CA THR A 585 -26.88 -12.27 35.32
C THR A 585 -28.19 -12.70 34.68
N GLU A 586 -28.82 -13.75 35.23
CA GLU A 586 -30.18 -14.15 34.82
C GLU A 586 -31.20 -13.00 34.96
N LYS A 587 -30.98 -12.08 35.91
CA LYS A 587 -31.79 -10.87 36.04
C LYS A 587 -31.60 -9.93 34.84
N ASP A 588 -30.37 -9.73 34.38
CA ASP A 588 -30.10 -8.92 33.19
C ASP A 588 -30.73 -9.52 31.93
N GLU A 589 -30.69 -10.84 31.81
CA GLU A 589 -31.31 -11.54 30.70
C GLU A 589 -32.85 -11.45 30.74
N LYS A 590 -33.46 -11.57 31.92
CA LYS A 590 -34.91 -11.32 32.12
C LYS A 590 -35.30 -9.87 31.82
N ASP A 591 -34.47 -8.90 32.21
CA ASP A 591 -34.69 -7.48 31.91
C ASP A 591 -34.60 -7.21 30.41
N LEU A 592 -33.65 -7.85 29.71
CA LEU A 592 -33.52 -7.79 28.26
C LEU A 592 -34.75 -8.35 27.55
N TYR A 593 -35.23 -9.54 27.92
CA TYR A 593 -36.44 -10.12 27.33
C TYR A 593 -37.68 -9.27 27.60
N SER A 594 -37.77 -8.68 28.79
CA SER A 594 -38.85 -7.76 29.13
C SER A 594 -38.80 -6.48 28.28
N LEU A 595 -37.61 -5.94 28.02
CA LEU A 595 -37.41 -4.82 27.09
C LEU A 595 -37.86 -5.18 25.68
N LEU A 596 -37.39 -6.31 25.13
CA LEU A 596 -37.72 -6.75 23.77
C LEU A 596 -39.23 -6.97 23.60
N THR A 597 -39.91 -7.60 24.56
CA THR A 597 -41.37 -7.74 24.56
C THR A 597 -42.09 -6.38 24.60
N ARG A 598 -41.53 -5.36 25.27
CA ARG A 598 -42.11 -4.00 25.26
C ARG A 598 -41.88 -3.26 23.95
N LEU A 599 -40.73 -3.49 23.29
CA LEU A 599 -40.48 -2.97 21.94
C LEU A 599 -41.44 -3.59 20.92
N ASP A 600 -41.66 -4.90 21.00
CA ASP A 600 -42.61 -5.62 20.15
C ASP A 600 -44.04 -5.06 20.25
N ARG A 601 -44.52 -4.83 21.48
CA ARG A 601 -45.84 -4.21 21.73
C ARG A 601 -45.97 -2.79 21.18
N LYS A 602 -44.86 -2.10 20.93
CA LYS A 602 -44.81 -0.77 20.32
C LYS A 602 -44.60 -0.83 18.80
N ASP A 603 -44.68 -2.01 18.18
CA ASP A 603 -44.44 -2.24 16.76
C ASP A 603 -43.04 -1.77 16.31
N ILE A 604 -42.05 -1.91 17.21
CA ILE A 604 -40.65 -1.61 16.92
C ILE A 604 -39.94 -2.90 16.50
N ARG A 605 -39.27 -2.85 15.34
CA ARG A 605 -38.52 -3.98 14.80
C ARG A 605 -37.21 -4.17 15.57
N PHE A 606 -36.92 -5.40 15.98
CA PHE A 606 -35.65 -5.75 16.61
C PHE A 606 -35.05 -7.02 16.04
N ALA A 607 -33.72 -7.11 16.14
CA ALA A 607 -32.98 -8.35 15.97
C ALA A 607 -32.05 -8.59 17.16
N PHE A 608 -32.02 -9.83 17.64
CA PHE A 608 -31.34 -10.21 18.87
C PHE A 608 -30.43 -11.42 18.62
N SER A 609 -29.12 -11.25 18.79
CA SER A 609 -28.13 -12.32 18.70
C SER A 609 -27.93 -13.00 20.06
N ASN A 610 -27.95 -14.34 20.07
CA ASN A 610 -27.64 -15.14 21.27
C ASN A 610 -27.22 -16.56 20.88
N VAL A 611 -26.90 -17.40 21.88
CA VAL A 611 -26.61 -18.82 21.71
C VAL A 611 -27.73 -19.64 22.34
N LEU A 612 -28.37 -20.48 21.52
CA LEU A 612 -29.46 -21.37 21.93
C LEU A 612 -28.93 -22.61 22.66
N GLU A 613 -27.83 -23.16 22.17
CA GLU A 613 -27.19 -24.36 22.72
C GLU A 613 -25.67 -24.13 22.76
N HIS A 614 -25.02 -24.39 23.89
CA HIS A 614 -23.56 -24.37 24.00
C HIS A 614 -23.09 -25.55 24.85
N LYS A 615 -22.24 -26.42 24.29
CA LYS A 615 -21.67 -27.59 25.00
C LYS A 615 -22.74 -28.51 25.62
N GLY A 616 -23.89 -28.64 24.97
CA GLY A 616 -25.01 -29.47 25.43
C GLY A 616 -25.94 -28.80 26.44
N GLU A 617 -25.63 -27.58 26.91
CA GLU A 617 -26.55 -26.78 27.70
C GLU A 617 -27.44 -25.93 26.79
N ILE A 618 -28.74 -25.88 27.09
CA ILE A 618 -29.75 -25.14 26.32
C ILE A 618 -30.21 -23.91 27.13
N ASN A 619 -30.32 -22.76 26.47
CA ASN A 619 -30.89 -21.56 27.08
C ASN A 619 -32.42 -21.67 27.12
N GLU A 620 -32.92 -22.41 28.11
CA GLU A 620 -34.35 -22.68 28.30
C GLU A 620 -35.20 -21.42 28.48
N ILE A 621 -34.62 -20.37 29.08
CA ILE A 621 -35.30 -19.08 29.28
C ILE A 621 -35.57 -18.44 27.92
N MET A 622 -34.54 -18.35 27.08
CA MET A 622 -34.66 -17.80 25.72
C MET A 622 -35.64 -18.61 24.88
N LYS A 623 -35.50 -19.94 24.88
CA LYS A 623 -36.34 -20.85 24.07
C LYS A 623 -37.83 -20.69 24.41
N LYS A 624 -38.17 -20.71 25.70
CA LYS A 624 -39.57 -20.51 26.13
C LYS A 624 -40.08 -19.11 25.79
N TRP A 625 -39.21 -18.10 25.89
CA TRP A 625 -39.58 -16.72 25.55
C TRP A 625 -39.86 -16.54 24.06
N THR A 626 -39.03 -17.09 23.17
CA THR A 626 -39.22 -17.02 21.72
C THR A 626 -40.46 -17.79 21.27
N GLU A 627 -40.67 -19.01 21.78
CA GLU A 627 -41.85 -19.84 21.48
C GLU A 627 -43.14 -19.14 21.91
N LYS A 628 -43.17 -18.58 23.13
CA LYS A 628 -44.34 -17.88 23.67
C LYS A 628 -44.79 -16.70 22.79
N HIS A 629 -43.85 -15.96 22.21
CA HIS A 629 -44.16 -14.77 21.40
C HIS A 629 -44.15 -15.06 19.90
N LYS A 630 -43.84 -16.30 19.48
CA LYS A 630 -43.76 -16.73 18.07
C LYS A 630 -42.76 -15.90 17.25
N TYR A 631 -41.65 -15.48 17.86
CA TYR A 631 -40.58 -14.79 17.13
C TYR A 631 -39.87 -15.73 16.16
N LYS A 632 -39.35 -15.19 15.06
CA LYS A 632 -38.57 -15.95 14.09
C LYS A 632 -37.18 -16.20 14.64
N VAL A 633 -36.71 -17.44 14.57
CA VAL A 633 -35.37 -17.84 15.00
C VAL A 633 -34.58 -18.27 13.77
N HIS A 634 -33.49 -17.59 13.49
CA HIS A 634 -32.59 -17.86 12.36
C HIS A 634 -31.30 -18.46 12.91
N GLU A 635 -30.98 -19.69 12.55
CA GLU A 635 -29.68 -20.29 12.90
C GLU A 635 -28.57 -19.66 12.07
N LEU A 636 -27.46 -19.31 12.72
CA LEU A 636 -26.30 -18.70 12.08
C LEU A 636 -25.21 -19.74 11.86
N ASP A 637 -24.67 -19.80 10.65
CA ASP A 637 -23.57 -20.71 10.34
C ASP A 637 -22.25 -20.12 10.86
N TYR A 638 -21.83 -20.56 12.05
CA TYR A 638 -20.57 -20.16 12.67
C TYR A 638 -19.81 -21.34 13.28
N HIS A 639 -18.69 -21.70 12.67
CA HIS A 639 -17.82 -22.76 13.18
C HIS A 639 -16.72 -22.24 14.10
N TYR A 640 -16.77 -22.63 15.38
CA TYR A 640 -15.81 -22.23 16.42
C TYR A 640 -14.42 -22.92 16.35
N LYS A 641 -14.07 -23.59 15.23
CA LYS A 641 -12.93 -24.53 15.10
C LYS A 641 -11.54 -23.99 15.50
N ASN A 642 -11.34 -22.67 15.63
CA ASN A 642 -10.04 -22.05 15.92
C ASN A 642 -10.04 -21.07 17.13
N SER A 643 -11.05 -21.13 18.02
CA SER A 643 -11.31 -20.04 18.99
C SER A 643 -10.66 -20.22 20.37
N ASN A 644 -10.10 -21.39 20.68
CA ASN A 644 -9.48 -21.67 21.98
C ASN A 644 -8.28 -22.62 21.84
N TYR A 645 -7.10 -22.17 22.28
CA TYR A 645 -5.86 -22.98 22.29
C TYR A 645 -5.89 -24.13 23.33
N HIS A 646 -6.87 -24.14 24.24
CA HIS A 646 -6.97 -25.10 25.36
C HIS A 646 -8.24 -25.97 25.39
N SER A 647 -9.16 -25.85 24.43
CA SER A 647 -10.34 -26.72 24.40
C SER A 647 -10.23 -27.72 23.28
N THR A 648 -10.43 -29.01 23.60
CA THR A 648 -10.73 -30.10 22.68
C THR A 648 -12.07 -29.85 21.97
N ALA A 649 -12.13 -28.82 21.13
CA ALA A 649 -13.32 -28.36 20.41
C ALA A 649 -13.74 -29.30 19.25
N LYS A 650 -13.39 -30.59 19.33
CA LYS A 650 -13.77 -31.57 18.31
C LYS A 650 -15.22 -32.07 18.46
N ASN A 651 -15.88 -31.92 19.62
CA ASN A 651 -17.18 -32.56 19.88
C ASN A 651 -18.30 -31.68 20.49
N ASN A 652 -18.15 -30.35 20.62
CA ASN A 652 -19.17 -29.53 21.30
C ASN A 652 -20.00 -28.70 20.32
N LYS A 653 -21.29 -29.04 20.19
CA LYS A 653 -22.28 -28.26 19.40
C LYS A 653 -22.47 -26.88 20.04
N THR A 654 -22.42 -25.84 19.22
CA THR A 654 -22.80 -24.47 19.60
C THR A 654 -23.72 -23.94 18.51
N THR A 655 -24.95 -23.59 18.88
CA THR A 655 -25.97 -23.10 17.96
C THR A 655 -26.19 -21.62 18.23
N GLU A 656 -25.53 -20.76 17.46
CA GLU A 656 -25.72 -19.32 17.51
C GLU A 656 -26.92 -18.94 16.65
N VAL A 657 -27.77 -18.04 17.16
CA VAL A 657 -29.04 -17.67 16.53
C VAL A 657 -29.21 -16.15 16.45
N LEU A 658 -29.98 -15.70 15.46
CA LEU A 658 -30.55 -14.37 15.40
C LEU A 658 -32.07 -14.49 15.54
N ILE A 659 -32.66 -13.76 16.48
CA ILE A 659 -34.10 -13.75 16.73
C ILE A 659 -34.68 -12.43 16.22
N THR A 660 -35.78 -12.47 15.45
CA THR A 660 -36.46 -11.29 14.91
C THR A 660 -37.96 -11.32 15.17
N ASN A 661 -38.60 -10.16 15.32
CA ASN A 661 -40.05 -10.03 15.55
C ASN A 661 -40.89 -9.68 14.30
N TYR A 662 -40.27 -9.63 13.12
CA TYR A 662 -40.91 -9.30 11.83
C TYR A 662 -40.74 -10.40 10.81
#